data_AF-A0A2D6QVA2-F1
#
_entry.id   AF-A0A2D6QVA2-F1
#
_cell.length_a   1.000
_cell.length_b   1.000
_cell.length_c   1.000
_cell.angle_alpha   90.00
_cell.angle_beta   90.00
_cell.angle_gamma   90.00
#
_symmetry.space_group_name_H-M   'P 1'
#
loop_
_entity.id
_entity.type
_entity.pdbx_description
1 polymer ?
#
loop_
_entity_poly.entity_id
_entity_poly.type
_entity_poly.pdbx_seq_one_letter_code
_entity_poly.pdbx_strand_id
1 'polypeptide(L)'
;MYKREFTIGGKTLSIETGKLAKQADGSAIVRYGDTVVIVTACCANTEREGIDFLPLTVDYREYAYASGRIPGGFFKREARPSEKETLTSRVIDRPIRPLLPAGWRRETQVIAFVLSSDGEHDADVLALTGASAALSFSRIPFQKTIAAVRVGLVNDEIVINPTYAQRAESRLDLVVAGSRDALVMVEAGSLEVSEEQIVQALEAGHEAIRQIVEQIDAMAGEIAKPKLAATPESIAADVQQEVESQALEPLTEAMRIKGKIENYEQVDRVQADLLASIPEEDKDKRAAAKRIFKALSEQVLRTEILERNTRLDGRAFDEIRPIWTEVGTLPRTHGSAVFTRGETQALVTVTLGTADDQQKIESLAGESYRRFMLHYNFPPFSVGEVKFLRGPGRREIGHGALAERALSPTVPDEDKFPYTIRVVSDILESNGSSSMATVCGASLSLMDAGVPLKSPVAGVAMGLIMDESTGRHAILSDIAGAEDHYGDMDFKVAGTVDGITALQMDIKVTGITMDIMRKALEQARAGRLHILQKMTETIGAPREDVSTFAPRIVTIRIPVDKIRDVIGPGGKMIRSIIDRTGVKIDVEDDGRVNVASVDETSAQKAIDIIQELTASPELHKTYLGKVQRITDFGAFVEIMPNIDGLLHVSEIALHRVKDVRDELKDGEQILVKVINIDPSGKVRLSRKALLQEAGGSDGAAAGAPGKQDRQPVKRS
;
A
#
# COMPACT_ATOMS: atom_id res chain seq x y z
N MET A 1 -19.57 37.08 -9.15
CA MET A 1 -18.48 36.08 -9.19
C MET A 1 -17.56 36.45 -8.05
N TYR A 2 -17.28 35.51 -7.15
CA TYR A 2 -16.47 35.75 -5.97
C TYR A 2 -15.21 34.91 -6.09
N LYS A 3 -14.04 35.51 -5.87
CA LYS A 3 -12.75 34.85 -5.95
C LYS A 3 -11.83 35.41 -4.87
N ARG A 4 -11.14 34.53 -4.16
CA ARG A 4 -10.01 34.90 -3.30
C ARG A 4 -8.77 34.13 -3.71
N GLU A 5 -7.63 34.80 -3.60
CA GLU A 5 -6.30 34.25 -3.91
C GLU A 5 -5.36 34.59 -2.75
N PHE A 6 -4.56 33.61 -2.34
CA PHE A 6 -3.63 33.74 -1.23
C PHE A 6 -2.53 32.67 -1.34
N THR A 7 -1.41 32.89 -0.65
CA THR A 7 -0.24 32.01 -0.75
C THR A 7 -0.25 30.95 0.35
N ILE A 8 -0.10 29.68 -0.03
CA ILE A 8 0.09 28.54 0.88
C ILE A 8 1.20 27.67 0.31
N GLY A 9 2.15 27.21 1.13
CA GLY A 9 3.23 26.33 0.66
C GLY A 9 4.08 26.92 -0.48
N GLY A 10 4.21 28.26 -0.51
CA GLY A 10 4.98 28.96 -1.56
C GLY A 10 4.29 29.12 -2.92
N LYS A 11 3.06 28.61 -3.11
CA LYS A 11 2.27 28.82 -4.34
C LYS A 11 0.90 29.45 -4.04
N THR A 12 0.30 30.07 -5.06
CA THR A 12 -1.02 30.68 -4.96
C THR A 12 -2.11 29.60 -4.95
N LEU A 13 -2.91 29.59 -3.89
CA LEU A 13 -4.19 28.89 -3.82
C LEU A 13 -5.31 29.89 -4.13
N SER A 14 -6.28 29.47 -4.93
CA SER A 14 -7.48 30.28 -5.20
C SER A 14 -8.75 29.49 -4.98
N ILE A 15 -9.77 30.18 -4.45
CA ILE A 15 -11.11 29.65 -4.23
C ILE A 15 -12.10 30.58 -4.95
N GLU A 16 -12.89 30.03 -5.86
CA GLU A 16 -13.85 30.77 -6.68
C GLU A 16 -15.26 30.17 -6.59
N THR A 17 -16.29 31.02 -6.62
CA THR A 17 -17.68 30.59 -6.76
C THR A 17 -18.56 31.59 -7.51
N GLY A 18 -19.75 31.15 -7.92
CA GLY A 18 -20.74 31.93 -8.65
C GLY A 18 -20.55 31.94 -10.18
N LYS A 19 -19.53 31.25 -10.70
CA LYS A 19 -19.29 31.07 -12.15
C LYS A 19 -19.89 29.78 -12.70
N LEU A 20 -19.55 28.63 -12.11
CA LEU A 20 -19.96 27.30 -12.55
C LEU A 20 -20.94 26.65 -11.55
N ALA A 21 -21.67 25.62 -11.98
CA ALA A 21 -22.55 24.79 -11.16
C ALA A 21 -23.59 25.56 -10.30
N LYS A 22 -24.12 26.68 -10.81
CA LYS A 22 -25.00 27.62 -10.07
C LYS A 22 -26.31 27.02 -9.56
N GLN A 23 -26.71 25.86 -10.08
CA GLN A 23 -27.92 25.13 -9.64
C GLN A 23 -27.67 24.27 -8.38
N ALA A 24 -26.41 23.99 -8.03
CA ALA A 24 -26.09 23.30 -6.78
C ALA A 24 -26.44 24.17 -5.57
N ASP A 25 -26.64 23.52 -4.41
CA ASP A 25 -26.84 24.26 -3.16
C ASP A 25 -25.60 25.08 -2.83
N GLY A 26 -24.41 24.52 -3.02
CA GLY A 26 -23.15 25.25 -3.01
C GLY A 26 -22.16 24.69 -4.03
N SER A 27 -21.24 25.53 -4.48
CA SER A 27 -20.17 25.14 -5.40
C SER A 27 -18.91 25.93 -5.10
N ALA A 28 -17.75 25.30 -5.25
CA ALA A 28 -16.44 25.95 -5.16
C ALA A 28 -15.51 25.40 -6.26
N ILE A 29 -14.72 26.28 -6.85
CA ILE A 29 -13.60 25.91 -7.72
C ILE A 29 -12.33 26.22 -6.94
N VAL A 30 -11.53 25.21 -6.67
CA VAL A 30 -10.24 25.34 -5.98
C VAL A 30 -9.13 25.11 -6.99
N ARG A 31 -8.14 26.02 -7.01
CA ARG A 31 -6.97 25.90 -7.88
C ARG A 31 -5.69 26.13 -7.09
N TYR A 32 -4.70 25.28 -7.35
CA TYR A 32 -3.34 25.38 -6.83
C TYR A 32 -2.38 25.01 -7.96
N GLY A 33 -1.51 25.95 -8.37
CA GLY A 33 -0.83 25.83 -9.65
C GLY A 33 -1.83 25.79 -10.81
N ASP A 34 -1.70 24.82 -11.70
CA ASP A 34 -2.64 24.58 -12.82
C ASP A 34 -3.56 23.36 -12.57
N THR A 35 -3.47 22.77 -11.36
CA THR A 35 -4.45 21.79 -10.88
C THR A 35 -5.73 22.48 -10.40
N VAL A 36 -6.87 22.07 -10.95
CA VAL A 36 -8.18 22.68 -10.72
C VAL A 36 -9.20 21.61 -10.37
N VAL A 37 -9.92 21.79 -9.27
CA VAL A 37 -11.03 20.93 -8.84
C VAL A 37 -12.30 21.77 -8.73
N ILE A 38 -13.39 21.30 -9.30
CA ILE A 38 -14.74 21.82 -8.98
C ILE A 38 -15.39 20.89 -7.98
N VAL A 39 -15.96 21.47 -6.93
CA VAL A 39 -16.70 20.75 -5.91
C VAL A 39 -18.09 21.32 -5.76
N THR A 40 -19.09 20.45 -5.70
CA THR A 40 -20.49 20.82 -5.47
C THR A 40 -21.04 20.13 -4.24
N ALA A 41 -21.97 20.79 -3.56
CA ALA A 41 -22.77 20.23 -2.48
C ALA A 41 -24.25 20.41 -2.82
N CYS A 42 -25.02 19.34 -2.71
CA CYS A 42 -26.46 19.31 -2.95
C CYS A 42 -27.16 18.55 -1.83
N CYS A 43 -28.36 18.97 -1.45
CA CYS A 43 -29.24 18.21 -0.58
C CYS A 43 -30.66 18.09 -1.13
N ALA A 44 -31.33 16.98 -0.79
CA ALA A 44 -32.72 16.76 -1.13
C ALA A 44 -33.65 17.79 -0.48
N ASN A 45 -34.74 18.13 -1.19
CA ASN A 45 -35.75 19.05 -0.69
C ASN A 45 -36.62 18.46 0.43
N THR A 46 -36.61 17.14 0.60
CA THR A 46 -37.35 16.42 1.64
C THR A 46 -36.42 15.50 2.41
N GLU A 47 -36.77 15.23 3.67
CA GLU A 47 -36.10 14.21 4.46
C GLU A 47 -36.47 12.82 3.93
N ARG A 48 -35.56 11.86 4.14
CA ARG A 48 -35.82 10.46 3.85
C ARG A 48 -36.47 9.82 5.07
N GLU A 49 -37.65 9.25 4.89
CA GLU A 49 -38.38 8.58 5.96
C GLU A 49 -37.73 7.22 6.31
N GLY A 50 -37.80 6.86 7.60
CA GLY A 50 -37.41 5.52 8.07
C GLY A 50 -35.92 5.21 8.10
N ILE A 51 -35.04 6.21 7.91
CA ILE A 51 -33.58 6.03 8.09
C ILE A 51 -33.13 6.49 9.47
N ASP A 52 -32.14 5.79 10.02
CA ASP A 52 -31.49 6.03 11.31
C ASP A 52 -30.01 6.43 11.16
N PHE A 53 -29.58 6.72 9.93
CA PHE A 53 -28.22 7.12 9.59
C PHE A 53 -28.20 8.43 8.79
N LEU A 54 -27.05 9.10 8.77
CA LEU A 54 -26.80 10.28 7.94
C LEU A 54 -26.58 9.88 6.47
N PRO A 55 -27.49 10.23 5.54
CA PRO A 55 -27.40 9.84 4.13
C PRO A 55 -26.47 10.78 3.34
N LEU A 56 -25.21 10.84 3.76
CA LEU A 56 -24.14 11.58 3.08
C LEU A 56 -23.40 10.65 2.10
N THR A 57 -23.31 11.08 0.84
CA THR A 57 -22.50 10.45 -0.21
C THR A 57 -21.46 11.46 -0.71
N VAL A 58 -20.21 11.01 -0.79
CA VAL A 58 -19.11 11.79 -1.35
C VAL A 58 -18.53 11.07 -2.54
N ASP A 59 -18.38 11.75 -3.67
CA ASP A 59 -17.78 11.20 -4.88
C ASP A 59 -16.67 12.12 -5.39
N TYR A 60 -15.44 11.61 -5.42
CA TYR A 60 -14.31 12.25 -6.09
C TYR A 60 -14.04 11.52 -7.41
N ARG A 61 -13.89 12.28 -8.51
CA ARG A 61 -13.64 11.73 -9.85
C ARG A 61 -12.45 12.41 -10.53
N GLU A 62 -11.58 11.58 -11.10
CA GLU A 62 -10.50 11.97 -11.99
C GLU A 62 -10.88 11.58 -13.43
N TYR A 63 -11.03 12.58 -14.29
CA TYR A 63 -11.22 12.34 -15.71
C TYR A 63 -9.90 12.52 -16.45
N ALA A 64 -9.60 11.63 -17.40
CA ALA A 64 -8.33 11.63 -18.12
C ALA A 64 -8.09 12.95 -18.90
N TYR A 65 -9.18 13.64 -19.30
CA TYR A 65 -9.10 14.95 -19.93
C TYR A 65 -8.41 16.01 -19.05
N ALA A 66 -8.44 15.86 -17.71
CA ALA A 66 -7.76 16.79 -16.81
C ALA A 66 -6.24 16.82 -17.06
N SER A 67 -5.70 15.73 -17.60
CA SER A 67 -4.30 15.60 -18.03
C SER A 67 -4.15 15.55 -19.57
N GLY A 68 -5.20 15.90 -20.32
CA GLY A 68 -5.20 15.89 -21.79
C GLY A 68 -5.12 14.49 -22.42
N ARG A 69 -5.50 13.42 -21.70
CA ARG A 69 -5.41 12.02 -22.16
C ARG A 69 -6.77 11.38 -22.42
N ILE A 70 -6.76 10.32 -23.23
CA ILE A 70 -7.89 9.41 -23.43
C ILE A 70 -7.69 8.20 -22.52
N PRO A 71 -8.71 7.69 -21.79
CA PRO A 71 -8.59 6.52 -20.93
C PRO A 71 -8.04 5.28 -21.67
N GLY A 72 -7.18 4.49 -21.02
CA GLY A 72 -6.53 3.34 -21.64
C GLY A 72 -7.46 2.16 -21.92
N GLY A 73 -8.51 1.99 -21.11
CA GLY A 73 -9.46 0.88 -21.19
C GLY A 73 -10.17 0.72 -22.55
N PHE A 74 -10.76 -0.46 -22.78
CA PHE A 74 -11.39 -0.84 -24.06
C PHE A 74 -12.43 0.18 -24.55
N PHE A 75 -13.26 0.70 -23.64
CA PHE A 75 -14.33 1.65 -23.95
C PHE A 75 -13.88 3.10 -24.13
N LYS A 76 -12.61 3.43 -23.85
CA LYS A 76 -12.07 4.80 -23.91
C LYS A 76 -12.88 5.82 -23.09
N ARG A 77 -13.42 5.35 -21.96
CA ARG A 77 -14.25 6.11 -21.02
C ARG A 77 -14.00 5.63 -19.60
N GLU A 78 -14.00 6.55 -18.64
CA GLU A 78 -13.93 6.25 -17.21
C GLU A 78 -15.18 5.48 -16.79
N ALA A 79 -14.98 4.31 -16.16
CA ALA A 79 -16.06 3.41 -15.76
C ALA A 79 -16.21 3.40 -14.23
N ARG A 80 -15.78 2.31 -13.58
CA ARG A 80 -15.81 2.20 -12.11
C ARG A 80 -14.79 3.14 -11.47
N PRO A 81 -15.04 3.59 -10.23
CA PRO A 81 -14.03 4.31 -9.48
C PRO A 81 -12.73 3.55 -9.32
N SER A 82 -11.62 4.24 -9.52
CA SER A 82 -10.29 3.76 -9.19
C SER A 82 -10.12 3.67 -7.67
N GLU A 83 -9.06 3.01 -7.24
CA GLU A 83 -8.67 2.95 -5.84
C GLU A 83 -8.43 4.36 -5.29
N LYS A 84 -7.64 5.18 -6.02
CA LYS A 84 -7.40 6.59 -5.66
C LYS A 84 -8.70 7.35 -5.53
N GLU A 85 -9.62 7.22 -6.48
CA GLU A 85 -10.90 7.93 -6.41
C GLU A 85 -11.74 7.53 -5.20
N THR A 86 -11.73 6.24 -4.86
CA THR A 86 -12.42 5.70 -3.69
C THR A 86 -11.78 6.18 -2.38
N LEU A 87 -10.45 6.17 -2.30
CA LEU A 87 -9.71 6.63 -1.12
C LEU A 87 -9.89 8.13 -0.90
N THR A 88 -9.75 8.96 -1.95
CA THR A 88 -9.97 10.40 -1.84
C THR A 88 -11.41 10.72 -1.44
N SER A 89 -12.39 9.97 -1.95
CA SER A 89 -13.79 10.12 -1.50
C SER A 89 -13.95 9.86 0.00
N ARG A 90 -13.20 8.90 0.57
CA ARG A 90 -13.19 8.64 2.02
C ARG A 90 -12.45 9.72 2.81
N VAL A 91 -11.31 10.18 2.30
CA VAL A 91 -10.53 11.28 2.90
C VAL A 91 -11.37 12.55 3.01
N ILE A 92 -12.27 12.80 2.05
CA ILE A 92 -13.23 13.91 2.12
C ILE A 92 -14.40 13.61 3.07
N ASP A 93 -14.99 12.41 3.01
CA ASP A 93 -16.16 12.03 3.83
C ASP A 93 -15.88 12.04 5.34
N ARG A 94 -14.76 11.44 5.76
CA ARG A 94 -14.36 11.28 7.17
C ARG A 94 -14.46 12.59 7.97
N PRO A 95 -13.83 13.71 7.55
CA PRO A 95 -13.85 14.94 8.33
C PRO A 95 -15.12 15.79 8.16
N ILE A 96 -15.88 15.66 7.06
CA ILE A 96 -17.11 16.47 6.88
C ILE A 96 -18.34 15.84 7.54
N ARG A 97 -18.37 14.51 7.64
CA ARG A 97 -19.50 13.74 8.21
C ARG A 97 -19.88 14.16 9.63
N PRO A 98 -18.94 14.29 10.59
CA PRO A 98 -19.27 14.69 11.96
C PRO A 98 -19.72 16.16 12.08
N LEU A 99 -19.53 16.98 11.04
CA LEU A 99 -19.86 18.40 11.05
C LEU A 99 -21.28 18.70 10.51
N LEU A 100 -21.99 17.67 10.06
CA LEU A 100 -23.42 17.74 9.79
C LEU A 100 -24.20 17.47 11.08
N PRO A 101 -25.29 18.20 11.35
CA PRO A 101 -26.01 18.09 12.61
C PRO A 101 -26.63 16.71 12.80
N ALA A 102 -26.67 16.25 14.05
CA ALA A 102 -27.42 15.07 14.44
C ALA A 102 -28.89 15.21 13.99
N GLY A 103 -29.47 14.11 13.50
CA GLY A 103 -30.83 14.10 12.94
C GLY A 103 -30.94 14.64 11.51
N TRP A 104 -29.84 15.01 10.84
CA TRP A 104 -29.89 15.41 9.42
C TRP A 104 -30.21 14.21 8.50
N ARG A 105 -31.44 14.15 8.00
CA ARG A 105 -31.98 13.04 7.20
C ARG A 105 -32.25 13.37 5.73
N ARG A 106 -31.77 14.51 5.24
CA ARG A 106 -31.84 14.86 3.82
C ARG A 106 -30.67 14.24 3.09
N GLU A 107 -30.94 13.48 2.04
CA GLU A 107 -29.89 12.94 1.18
C GLU A 107 -28.98 14.07 0.74
N THR A 108 -27.70 13.93 1.03
CA THR A 108 -26.68 14.96 0.81
C THR A 108 -25.58 14.37 -0.04
N GLN A 109 -25.25 15.04 -1.14
CA GLN A 109 -24.21 14.61 -2.06
C GLN A 109 -23.16 15.71 -2.21
N VAL A 110 -21.90 15.33 -2.03
CA VAL A 110 -20.74 16.16 -2.35
C VAL A 110 -20.00 15.50 -3.51
N ILE A 111 -19.81 16.24 -4.60
CA ILE A 111 -19.13 15.74 -5.79
C ILE A 111 -17.92 16.61 -6.08
N ALA A 112 -16.74 16.02 -6.19
CA ALA A 112 -15.49 16.67 -6.56
C ALA A 112 -14.98 16.13 -7.90
N PHE A 113 -14.87 16.99 -8.92
CA PHE A 113 -14.30 16.64 -10.21
C PHE A 113 -12.98 17.38 -10.42
N VAL A 114 -11.93 16.63 -10.76
CA VAL A 114 -10.68 17.21 -11.23
C VAL A 114 -10.89 17.66 -12.67
N LEU A 115 -10.81 18.97 -12.90
CA LEU A 115 -11.02 19.58 -14.22
C LEU A 115 -9.72 19.77 -14.99
N SER A 116 -8.62 20.01 -14.26
CA SER A 116 -7.28 20.23 -14.81
C SER A 116 -6.26 19.69 -13.83
N SER A 117 -5.19 19.10 -14.33
CA SER A 117 -4.02 18.65 -13.56
C SER A 117 -2.76 19.14 -14.25
N ASP A 118 -1.86 19.70 -13.45
CA ASP A 118 -0.56 20.17 -13.93
C ASP A 118 0.53 19.08 -13.91
N GLY A 119 0.19 17.86 -13.48
CA GLY A 119 1.14 16.77 -13.32
C GLY A 119 2.12 16.96 -12.16
N GLU A 120 2.02 18.04 -11.39
CA GLU A 120 2.91 18.34 -10.26
C GLU A 120 2.21 18.17 -8.91
N HIS A 121 0.95 18.61 -8.78
CA HIS A 121 0.23 18.62 -7.51
C HIS A 121 -0.88 17.58 -7.46
N ASP A 122 -1.09 17.02 -6.26
CA ASP A 122 -2.22 16.15 -5.99
C ASP A 122 -3.50 16.97 -5.72
N ALA A 123 -4.63 16.48 -6.22
CA ALA A 123 -5.90 17.19 -6.20
C ALA A 123 -6.76 16.88 -4.95
N ASP A 124 -6.34 15.91 -4.14
CA ASP A 124 -7.10 15.40 -3.01
C ASP A 124 -7.35 16.43 -1.90
N VAL A 125 -6.30 17.16 -1.47
CA VAL A 125 -6.42 18.20 -0.44
C VAL A 125 -7.18 19.42 -0.95
N LEU A 126 -7.12 19.69 -2.26
CA LEU A 126 -7.92 20.73 -2.92
C LEU A 126 -9.39 20.33 -2.96
N ALA A 127 -9.69 19.06 -3.25
CA ALA A 127 -11.04 18.53 -3.27
C ALA A 127 -11.70 18.57 -1.89
N LEU A 128 -10.96 18.22 -0.82
CA LEU A 128 -11.46 18.32 0.56
C LEU A 128 -11.72 19.78 0.94
N THR A 129 -10.76 20.67 0.67
CA THR A 129 -10.93 22.12 0.90
C THR A 129 -12.12 22.68 0.12
N GLY A 130 -12.31 22.25 -1.13
CA GLY A 130 -13.45 22.63 -1.96
C GLY A 130 -14.78 22.07 -1.47
N ALA A 131 -14.80 20.87 -0.90
CA ALA A 131 -16.00 20.28 -0.29
C ALA A 131 -16.46 21.11 0.90
N SER A 132 -15.53 21.48 1.78
CA SER A 132 -15.79 22.37 2.91
C SER A 132 -16.32 23.73 2.43
N ALA A 133 -15.65 24.37 1.47
CA ALA A 133 -16.10 25.65 0.91
C ALA A 133 -17.50 25.55 0.28
N ALA A 134 -17.77 24.51 -0.53
CA ALA A 134 -19.08 24.30 -1.15
C ALA A 134 -20.18 24.11 -0.09
N LEU A 135 -19.93 23.33 0.96
CA LEU A 135 -20.86 23.16 2.08
C LEU A 135 -21.08 24.46 2.85
N SER A 136 -20.01 25.21 3.15
CA SER A 136 -20.09 26.51 3.82
C SER A 136 -20.90 27.54 3.02
N PHE A 137 -20.80 27.54 1.69
CA PHE A 137 -21.59 28.43 0.82
C PHE A 137 -23.05 27.98 0.63
N SER A 138 -23.34 26.70 0.88
CA SER A 138 -24.65 26.10 0.63
C SER A 138 -25.71 26.43 1.68
N ARG A 139 -26.95 26.01 1.44
CA ARG A 139 -28.02 26.01 2.47
C ARG A 139 -27.94 24.83 3.44
N ILE A 140 -26.99 23.90 3.27
CA ILE A 140 -26.85 22.72 4.15
C ILE A 140 -26.25 23.19 5.47
N PRO A 141 -26.83 22.80 6.63
CA PRO A 141 -26.27 23.14 7.93
C PRO A 141 -24.95 22.40 8.14
N PHE A 142 -23.86 23.15 8.09
CA PHE A 142 -22.50 22.67 8.25
C PHE A 142 -21.87 23.48 9.37
N GLN A 143 -21.50 22.80 10.47
CA GLN A 143 -21.26 23.46 11.75
C GLN A 143 -19.93 24.22 11.82
N LYS A 144 -18.88 23.71 11.16
CA LYS A 144 -17.54 24.31 11.17
C LYS A 144 -16.90 24.16 9.80
N THR A 145 -16.27 25.23 9.33
CA THR A 145 -15.43 25.18 8.14
C THR A 145 -14.13 24.43 8.46
N ILE A 146 -13.73 23.55 7.56
CA ILE A 146 -12.44 22.86 7.59
C ILE A 146 -11.63 23.12 6.32
N ALA A 147 -10.34 22.85 6.36
CA ALA A 147 -9.49 22.75 5.18
C ALA A 147 -8.54 21.56 5.33
N ALA A 148 -7.84 21.22 4.25
CA ALA A 148 -6.81 20.20 4.28
C ALA A 148 -5.54 20.66 3.56
N VAL A 149 -4.42 20.16 4.05
CA VAL A 149 -3.11 20.31 3.44
C VAL A 149 -2.38 18.98 3.47
N ARG A 150 -1.40 18.83 2.59
CA ARG A 150 -0.44 17.74 2.62
C ARG A 150 0.87 18.28 3.18
N VAL A 151 1.55 17.51 4.01
CA VAL A 151 2.81 17.89 4.65
C VAL A 151 3.84 16.83 4.30
N GLY A 152 4.96 17.28 3.73
CA GLY A 152 6.13 16.47 3.43
C GLY A 152 7.29 16.79 4.37
N LEU A 153 8.17 15.83 4.56
CA LEU A 153 9.48 16.03 5.17
C LEU A 153 10.56 15.78 4.10
N VAL A 154 11.06 16.83 3.45
CA VAL A 154 12.00 16.76 2.32
C VAL A 154 13.34 17.31 2.79
N ASN A 155 14.41 16.52 2.72
CA ASN A 155 15.71 16.88 3.31
C ASN A 155 15.60 17.32 4.78
N ASP A 156 14.74 16.66 5.54
CA ASP A 156 14.38 16.97 6.94
C ASP A 156 13.73 18.35 7.17
N GLU A 157 13.30 19.03 6.10
CA GLU A 157 12.50 20.26 6.17
C GLU A 157 11.01 19.99 5.90
N ILE A 158 10.15 20.68 6.66
CA ILE A 158 8.70 20.59 6.48
C ILE A 158 8.28 21.38 5.24
N VAL A 159 7.61 20.71 4.31
CA VAL A 159 7.05 21.31 3.08
C VAL A 159 5.54 21.16 3.07
N ILE A 160 4.82 22.26 2.91
CA ILE A 160 3.35 22.27 2.76
C ILE A 160 2.97 22.12 1.28
N ASN A 161 2.04 21.22 1.00
CA ASN A 161 1.56 20.80 -0.31
C ASN A 161 2.70 20.45 -1.29
N PRO A 162 3.58 19.49 -0.94
CA PRO A 162 4.71 19.10 -1.79
C PRO A 162 4.24 18.55 -3.14
N THR A 163 5.01 18.81 -4.19
CA THR A 163 4.79 18.22 -5.52
C THR A 163 5.03 16.70 -5.52
N TYR A 164 4.60 15.99 -6.55
CA TYR A 164 4.92 14.56 -6.71
C TYR A 164 6.43 14.28 -6.68
N ALA A 165 7.24 15.14 -7.29
CA ALA A 165 8.70 15.03 -7.27
C ALA A 165 9.26 15.20 -5.85
N GLN A 166 8.82 16.23 -5.12
CA GLN A 166 9.22 16.45 -3.72
C GLN A 166 8.76 15.30 -2.81
N ARG A 167 7.58 14.73 -3.05
CA ARG A 167 7.07 13.56 -2.31
C ARG A 167 7.91 12.31 -2.52
N ALA A 168 8.46 12.10 -3.72
CA ALA A 168 9.33 10.96 -4.01
C ALA A 168 10.65 11.01 -3.20
N GLU A 169 11.10 12.22 -2.85
CA GLU A 169 12.26 12.45 -1.99
C GLU A 169 11.88 12.59 -0.50
N SER A 170 10.59 12.53 -0.17
CA SER A 170 10.10 12.81 1.16
C SER A 170 10.07 11.57 2.05
N ARG A 171 10.45 11.75 3.32
CA ARG A 171 10.31 10.71 4.36
C ARG A 171 8.92 10.67 4.99
N LEU A 172 8.07 11.66 4.74
CA LEU A 172 6.73 11.76 5.29
C LEU A 172 5.76 12.20 4.21
N ASP A 173 4.63 11.53 4.13
CA ASP A 173 3.50 11.92 3.31
C ASP A 173 2.25 11.98 4.18
N LEU A 174 1.97 13.16 4.73
CA LEU A 174 0.93 13.42 5.74
C LEU A 174 -0.18 14.27 5.15
N VAL A 175 -1.38 13.72 4.98
CA VAL A 175 -2.60 14.50 4.75
C VAL A 175 -3.23 14.82 6.09
N VAL A 176 -3.49 16.09 6.34
CA VAL A 176 -4.13 16.57 7.56
C VAL A 176 -5.28 17.48 7.20
N ALA A 177 -6.41 17.31 7.89
CA ALA A 177 -7.57 18.17 7.80
C ALA A 177 -7.95 18.69 9.19
N GLY A 178 -8.41 19.93 9.24
CA GLY A 178 -8.69 20.62 10.49
C GLY A 178 -9.63 21.80 10.29
N SER A 179 -10.24 22.22 11.40
CA SER A 179 -10.88 23.52 11.55
C SER A 179 -9.85 24.56 12.01
N ARG A 180 -10.30 25.80 12.23
CA ARG A 180 -9.48 26.85 12.86
C ARG A 180 -8.87 26.40 14.19
N ASP A 181 -9.66 25.69 15.00
CA ASP A 181 -9.33 25.45 16.41
C ASP A 181 -8.72 24.06 16.64
N ALA A 182 -9.07 23.07 15.82
CA ALA A 182 -8.70 21.67 16.06
C ALA A 182 -8.51 20.88 14.76
N LEU A 183 -7.64 19.87 14.82
CA LEU A 183 -7.53 18.83 13.81
C LEU A 183 -8.74 17.90 13.85
N VAL A 184 -9.16 17.40 12.70
CA VAL A 184 -10.33 16.50 12.58
C VAL A 184 -9.97 15.17 11.96
N MET A 185 -8.97 15.12 11.07
CA MET A 185 -8.58 13.91 10.38
C MET A 185 -7.11 13.96 10.00
N VAL A 186 -6.44 12.83 10.16
CA VAL A 186 -5.05 12.60 9.76
C VAL A 186 -4.94 11.30 8.99
N GLU A 187 -4.12 11.32 7.95
CA GLU A 187 -3.76 10.14 7.18
C GLU A 187 -2.32 10.28 6.65
N ALA A 188 -1.42 9.39 7.07
CA ALA A 188 0.00 9.50 6.81
C ALA A 188 0.65 8.17 6.40
N GLY A 189 1.70 8.28 5.58
CA GLY A 189 2.71 7.24 5.35
C GLY A 189 4.10 7.83 5.51
N SER A 190 5.07 7.02 5.93
CA SER A 190 6.40 7.53 6.24
C SER A 190 7.49 6.46 6.18
N LEU A 191 8.72 6.93 5.99
CA LEU A 191 9.95 6.15 6.05
C LEU A 191 10.53 6.22 7.47
N GLU A 192 9.88 5.53 8.41
CA GLU A 192 10.31 5.39 9.82
C GLU A 192 10.63 6.75 10.47
N VAL A 193 9.66 7.66 10.46
CA VAL A 193 9.79 8.97 11.13
C VAL A 193 9.42 8.85 12.60
N SER A 194 10.02 9.68 13.45
CA SER A 194 9.72 9.67 14.89
C SER A 194 8.36 10.28 15.22
N GLU A 195 7.82 9.91 16.38
CA GLU A 195 6.60 10.47 16.94
C GLU A 195 6.67 12.01 17.05
N GLU A 196 7.81 12.58 17.44
CA GLU A 196 7.98 14.03 17.56
C GLU A 196 7.97 14.74 16.19
N GLN A 197 8.59 14.15 15.16
CA GLN A 197 8.53 14.70 13.80
C GLN A 197 7.10 14.71 13.24
N ILE A 198 6.29 13.71 13.58
CA ILE A 198 4.86 13.70 13.25
C ILE A 198 4.14 14.87 13.93
N VAL A 199 4.37 15.10 15.23
CA VAL A 199 3.76 16.22 15.96
C VAL A 199 4.13 17.56 15.32
N GLN A 200 5.41 17.78 15.00
CA GLN A 200 5.87 19.00 14.32
C GLN A 200 5.20 19.20 12.95
N ALA A 201 5.04 18.12 12.19
CA ALA A 201 4.35 18.16 10.90
C ALA A 201 2.85 18.46 11.05
N LEU A 202 2.19 17.93 12.08
CA LEU A 202 0.79 18.23 12.41
C LEU A 202 0.60 19.69 12.81
N GLU A 203 1.51 20.26 13.61
CA GLU A 203 1.50 21.67 14.00
C GLU A 203 1.63 22.60 12.77
N ALA A 204 2.62 22.34 11.91
CA ALA A 204 2.82 23.12 10.69
C ALA A 204 1.63 23.00 9.73
N GLY A 205 1.07 21.80 9.60
CA GLY A 205 -0.13 21.57 8.79
C GLY A 205 -1.35 22.31 9.34
N HIS A 206 -1.56 22.31 10.66
CA HIS A 206 -2.68 23.02 11.28
C HIS A 206 -2.58 24.53 11.07
N GLU A 207 -1.38 25.10 11.13
CA GLU A 207 -1.18 26.52 10.88
C GLU A 207 -1.55 26.92 9.45
N ALA A 208 -1.15 26.12 8.46
CA ALA A 208 -1.57 26.33 7.06
C ALA A 208 -3.09 26.18 6.88
N ILE A 209 -3.70 25.22 7.57
CA ILE A 209 -5.16 25.02 7.56
C ILE A 209 -5.90 26.26 8.09
N ARG A 210 -5.44 26.88 9.19
CA ARG A 210 -6.05 28.09 9.75
C ARG A 210 -6.14 29.22 8.73
N GLN A 211 -5.06 29.42 7.97
CA GLN A 211 -5.00 30.45 6.93
C GLN A 211 -6.02 30.18 5.83
N ILE A 212 -6.21 28.93 5.41
CA ILE A 212 -7.21 28.55 4.39
C ILE A 212 -8.64 28.72 4.93
N VAL A 213 -8.90 28.25 6.14
CA VAL A 213 -10.22 28.33 6.79
C VAL A 213 -10.67 29.79 6.94
N GLU A 214 -9.77 30.69 7.34
CA GLU A 214 -10.07 32.12 7.44
C GLU A 214 -10.57 32.71 6.12
N GLN A 215 -9.98 32.29 5.00
CA GLN A 215 -10.42 32.76 3.67
C GLN A 215 -11.78 32.20 3.27
N ILE A 216 -12.06 30.93 3.58
CA ILE A 216 -13.37 30.32 3.31
C ILE A 216 -14.45 30.98 4.17
N ASP A 217 -14.20 31.18 5.46
CA ASP A 217 -15.15 31.81 6.39
C ASP A 217 -15.45 33.25 5.98
N ALA A 218 -14.43 34.01 5.58
CA ALA A 218 -14.63 35.36 5.10
C ALA A 218 -15.47 35.39 3.80
N MET A 219 -15.24 34.46 2.86
CA MET A 219 -16.12 34.32 1.68
C MET A 219 -17.55 33.92 2.08
N ALA A 220 -17.70 32.97 2.99
CA ALA A 220 -19.00 32.49 3.44
C ALA A 220 -19.80 33.62 4.13
N GLY A 221 -19.15 34.50 4.89
CA GLY A 221 -19.78 35.68 5.49
C GLY A 221 -20.37 36.64 4.45
N GLU A 222 -19.83 36.67 3.24
CA GLU A 222 -20.31 37.52 2.14
C GLU A 222 -21.42 36.87 1.30
N ILE A 223 -21.41 35.54 1.14
CA ILE A 223 -22.16 34.86 0.07
C ILE A 223 -22.98 33.64 0.50
N ALA A 224 -22.82 33.14 1.73
CA ALA A 224 -23.46 31.90 2.14
C ALA A 224 -24.98 32.02 2.06
N LYS A 225 -25.61 30.97 1.54
CA LYS A 225 -27.07 30.88 1.53
C LYS A 225 -27.57 30.67 2.97
N PRO A 226 -28.78 31.16 3.30
CA PRO A 226 -29.41 30.85 4.58
C PRO A 226 -29.46 29.33 4.81
N LYS A 227 -28.99 28.90 5.98
CA LYS A 227 -28.94 27.49 6.35
C LYS A 227 -30.35 26.96 6.58
N LEU A 228 -30.62 25.76 6.11
CA LEU A 228 -31.83 25.01 6.46
C LEU A 228 -31.77 24.67 7.95
N ALA A 229 -32.92 24.75 8.61
CA ALA A 229 -33.05 24.20 9.95
C ALA A 229 -32.92 22.67 9.87
N ALA A 230 -32.04 22.11 10.68
CA ALA A 230 -32.14 20.71 11.06
C ALA A 230 -33.14 20.64 12.20
N THR A 231 -34.14 19.76 12.11
CA THR A 231 -35.06 19.53 13.23
C THR A 231 -34.27 18.83 14.33
N PRO A 232 -34.01 19.47 15.48
CA PRO A 232 -33.38 18.79 16.59
C PRO A 232 -34.34 17.69 17.03
N GLU A 233 -33.84 16.47 17.16
CA GLU A 233 -34.64 15.39 17.71
C GLU A 233 -34.89 15.69 19.20
N SER A 234 -36.11 16.07 19.57
CA SER A 234 -36.49 16.23 20.96
C SER A 234 -37.12 14.94 21.48
N ILE A 235 -36.64 14.51 22.64
CA ILE A 235 -37.20 13.41 23.41
C ILE A 235 -37.92 14.01 24.60
N ALA A 236 -39.14 13.55 24.88
CA ALA A 236 -39.89 14.03 26.02
C ALA A 236 -39.18 13.62 27.33
N ALA A 237 -39.04 14.57 28.26
CA ALA A 237 -38.21 14.39 29.45
C ALA A 237 -38.73 13.27 30.38
N ASP A 238 -40.03 13.05 30.39
CA ASP A 238 -40.69 11.94 31.09
C ASP A 238 -40.30 10.59 30.49
N VAL A 239 -40.31 10.46 29.16
CA VAL A 239 -39.86 9.24 28.46
C VAL A 239 -38.38 8.97 28.71
N GLN A 240 -37.56 10.02 28.71
CA GLN A 240 -36.13 9.89 29.04
C GLN A 240 -35.94 9.35 30.46
N GLN A 241 -36.56 9.98 31.46
CA GLN A 241 -36.44 9.59 32.86
C GLN A 241 -36.97 8.16 33.11
N GLU A 242 -38.09 7.80 32.48
CA GLU A 242 -38.68 6.47 32.56
C GLU A 242 -37.71 5.41 32.02
N VAL A 243 -37.16 5.62 30.82
CA VAL A 243 -36.21 4.68 30.19
C VAL A 243 -34.92 4.56 30.99
N GLU A 244 -34.35 5.69 31.44
CA GLU A 244 -33.13 5.71 32.27
C GLU A 244 -33.32 4.89 33.55
N SER A 245 -34.44 5.07 34.25
CA SER A 245 -34.73 4.35 35.50
C SER A 245 -34.87 2.84 35.32
N GLN A 246 -35.31 2.38 34.14
CA GLN A 246 -35.50 0.95 33.85
C GLN A 246 -34.22 0.30 33.29
N ALA A 247 -33.47 1.02 32.45
CA ALA A 247 -32.42 0.43 31.64
C ALA A 247 -31.00 0.66 32.17
N LEU A 248 -30.73 1.74 32.92
CA LEU A 248 -29.35 2.14 33.23
C LEU A 248 -28.55 1.08 34.00
N GLU A 249 -29.09 0.58 35.11
CA GLU A 249 -28.39 -0.43 35.93
C GLU A 249 -28.27 -1.78 35.19
N PRO A 250 -29.35 -2.36 34.62
CA PRO A 250 -29.24 -3.59 33.83
C PRO A 250 -28.27 -3.48 32.65
N LEU A 251 -28.29 -2.34 31.94
CA LEU A 251 -27.37 -2.07 30.84
C LEU A 251 -25.93 -2.01 31.33
N THR A 252 -25.69 -1.35 32.47
CA THR A 252 -24.35 -1.24 33.05
C THR A 252 -23.78 -2.60 33.38
N GLU A 253 -24.56 -3.47 34.02
CA GLU A 253 -24.12 -4.84 34.32
C GLU A 253 -23.90 -5.67 33.05
N ALA A 254 -24.80 -5.55 32.06
CA ALA A 254 -24.64 -6.22 30.76
C ALA A 254 -23.35 -5.77 30.04
N MET A 255 -23.05 -4.47 30.02
CA MET A 255 -21.88 -3.90 29.36
C MET A 255 -20.55 -4.29 30.01
N ARG A 256 -20.53 -4.71 31.28
CA ARG A 256 -19.33 -5.22 31.98
C ARG A 256 -19.05 -6.71 31.73
N ILE A 257 -19.95 -7.42 31.04
CA ILE A 257 -19.74 -8.83 30.69
C ILE A 257 -18.56 -8.94 29.73
N LYS A 258 -17.65 -9.89 30.03
CA LYS A 258 -16.48 -10.18 29.21
C LYS A 258 -16.85 -11.09 28.04
N GLY A 259 -16.24 -10.86 26.89
CA GLY A 259 -16.53 -11.60 25.65
C GLY A 259 -17.62 -10.91 24.83
N LYS A 260 -17.33 -10.64 23.55
CA LYS A 260 -18.17 -9.82 22.68
C LYS A 260 -19.56 -10.42 22.49
N ILE A 261 -19.65 -11.71 22.20
CA ILE A 261 -20.94 -12.34 21.84
C ILE A 261 -21.90 -12.31 23.05
N GLU A 262 -21.43 -12.79 24.20
CA GLU A 262 -22.25 -12.82 25.42
C GLU A 262 -22.63 -11.40 25.89
N ASN A 263 -21.71 -10.45 25.80
CA ASN A 263 -21.97 -9.04 26.06
C ASN A 263 -23.10 -8.49 25.16
N TYR A 264 -23.00 -8.70 23.85
CA TYR A 264 -23.99 -8.21 22.89
C TYR A 264 -25.35 -8.88 23.09
N GLU A 265 -25.39 -10.19 23.34
CA GLU A 265 -26.63 -10.91 23.63
C GLU A 265 -27.33 -10.35 24.88
N GLN A 266 -26.59 -10.03 25.95
CA GLN A 266 -27.19 -9.43 27.14
C GLN A 266 -27.63 -7.99 26.92
N VAL A 267 -26.84 -7.17 26.21
CA VAL A 267 -27.24 -5.80 25.86
C VAL A 267 -28.50 -5.80 25.00
N ASP A 268 -28.58 -6.67 24.00
CA ASP A 268 -29.76 -6.86 23.14
C ASP A 268 -30.96 -7.34 23.95
N ARG A 269 -30.75 -8.22 24.94
CA ARG A 269 -31.80 -8.67 25.85
C ARG A 269 -32.33 -7.53 26.71
N VAL A 270 -31.47 -6.71 27.31
CA VAL A 270 -31.90 -5.53 28.08
C VAL A 270 -32.69 -4.56 27.19
N GLN A 271 -32.26 -4.35 25.95
CA GLN A 271 -33.02 -3.54 24.99
C GLN A 271 -34.37 -4.16 24.65
N ALA A 272 -34.43 -5.47 24.43
CA ALA A 272 -35.68 -6.18 24.12
C ALA A 272 -36.67 -6.11 25.29
N ASP A 273 -36.20 -6.30 26.53
CA ASP A 273 -37.00 -6.20 27.74
C ASP A 273 -37.54 -4.77 27.94
N LEU A 274 -36.72 -3.75 27.68
CA LEU A 274 -37.14 -2.34 27.66
C LEU A 274 -38.21 -2.07 26.59
N LEU A 275 -38.07 -2.62 25.39
CA LEU A 275 -39.05 -2.42 24.32
C LEU A 275 -40.34 -3.19 24.57
N ALA A 276 -40.28 -4.31 25.28
CA ALA A 276 -41.44 -5.09 25.68
C ALA A 276 -42.27 -4.39 26.76
N SER A 277 -41.68 -3.53 27.59
CA SER A 277 -42.42 -2.71 28.57
C SER A 277 -43.24 -1.59 27.92
N ILE A 278 -42.95 -1.25 26.64
CA ILE A 278 -43.62 -0.22 25.87
C ILE A 278 -44.65 -0.84 24.90
N PRO A 279 -45.92 -0.39 24.87
CA PRO A 279 -46.93 -0.90 23.94
C PRO A 279 -46.49 -0.90 22.47
N GLU A 280 -46.87 -1.94 21.70
CA GLU A 280 -46.45 -2.08 20.29
C GLU A 280 -46.96 -0.99 19.36
N GLU A 281 -48.14 -0.46 19.67
CA GLU A 281 -48.80 0.62 18.93
C GLU A 281 -48.04 1.95 19.07
N ASP A 282 -47.28 2.12 20.16
CA ASP A 282 -46.54 3.34 20.46
C ASP A 282 -45.14 3.34 19.79
N LYS A 283 -45.17 3.46 18.47
CA LYS A 283 -43.96 3.45 17.63
C LYS A 283 -43.00 4.59 17.95
N ASP A 284 -43.52 5.74 18.35
CA ASP A 284 -42.71 6.93 18.65
C ASP A 284 -41.98 6.76 19.99
N LYS A 285 -42.66 6.28 21.03
CA LYS A 285 -41.99 5.98 22.32
C LYS A 285 -40.98 4.84 22.17
N ARG A 286 -41.27 3.81 21.37
CA ARG A 286 -40.29 2.74 21.06
C ARG A 286 -39.06 3.27 20.31
N ALA A 287 -39.24 4.15 19.33
CA ALA A 287 -38.13 4.78 18.62
C ALA A 287 -37.30 5.69 19.56
N ALA A 288 -37.95 6.46 20.42
CA ALA A 288 -37.28 7.28 21.44
C ALA A 288 -36.49 6.40 22.43
N ALA A 289 -37.08 5.32 22.93
CA ALA A 289 -36.43 4.38 23.84
C ALA A 289 -35.17 3.75 23.25
N LYS A 290 -35.18 3.34 21.97
CA LYS A 290 -33.97 2.86 21.28
C LYS A 290 -32.85 3.90 21.23
N ARG A 291 -33.20 5.17 21.01
CA ARG A 291 -32.23 6.27 20.97
C ARG A 291 -31.67 6.57 22.36
N ILE A 292 -32.53 6.66 23.38
CA ILE A 292 -32.10 6.84 24.78
C ILE A 292 -31.19 5.69 25.19
N PHE A 293 -31.56 4.44 24.89
CA PHE A 293 -30.75 3.27 25.20
C PHE A 293 -29.34 3.34 24.59
N LYS A 294 -29.24 3.81 23.34
CA LYS A 294 -27.93 4.04 22.69
C LYS A 294 -27.14 5.14 23.39
N ALA A 295 -27.77 6.25 23.74
CA ALA A 295 -27.13 7.34 24.48
C ALA A 295 -26.69 6.89 25.89
N LEU A 296 -27.47 6.05 26.55
CA LEU A 296 -27.11 5.44 27.83
C LEU A 296 -25.90 4.51 27.69
N SER A 297 -25.81 3.75 26.60
CA SER A 297 -24.65 2.87 26.34
C SER A 297 -23.36 3.70 26.25
N GLU A 298 -23.42 4.83 25.54
CA GLU A 298 -22.32 5.79 25.48
C GLU A 298 -22.00 6.37 26.86
N GLN A 299 -23.02 6.81 27.60
CA GLN A 299 -22.86 7.36 28.95
C GLN A 299 -22.19 6.36 29.90
N VAL A 300 -22.64 5.11 29.93
CA VAL A 300 -22.08 4.05 30.78
C VAL A 300 -20.60 3.86 30.49
N LEU A 301 -20.21 3.70 29.22
CA LEU A 301 -18.80 3.55 28.84
C LEU A 301 -17.97 4.74 29.34
N ARG A 302 -18.45 5.96 29.10
CA ARG A 302 -17.74 7.20 29.44
C ARG A 302 -17.60 7.36 30.95
N THR A 303 -18.64 7.08 31.74
CA THR A 303 -18.62 7.13 33.20
C THR A 303 -17.64 6.10 33.78
N GLU A 304 -17.65 4.86 33.28
CA GLU A 304 -16.70 3.84 33.73
C GLU A 304 -15.24 4.28 33.50
N ILE A 305 -14.95 4.88 32.34
CA ILE A 305 -13.59 5.28 31.98
C ILE A 305 -13.17 6.58 32.67
N LEU A 306 -14.00 7.64 32.65
CA LEU A 306 -13.61 8.97 33.16
C LEU A 306 -13.82 9.15 34.67
N GLU A 307 -14.78 8.44 35.27
CA GLU A 307 -15.10 8.59 36.69
C GLU A 307 -14.57 7.44 37.53
N ARG A 308 -14.72 6.20 37.05
CA ARG A 308 -14.29 4.99 37.78
C ARG A 308 -12.89 4.54 37.43
N ASN A 309 -12.29 5.13 36.37
CA ASN A 309 -10.94 4.83 35.89
C ASN A 309 -10.75 3.35 35.53
N THR A 310 -11.79 2.74 34.95
CA THR A 310 -11.85 1.32 34.60
C THR A 310 -12.42 1.12 33.20
N ARG A 311 -11.88 0.15 32.45
CA ARG A 311 -12.47 -0.29 31.17
C ARG A 311 -13.56 -1.32 31.42
N LEU A 312 -14.49 -1.46 30.48
CA LEU A 312 -15.60 -2.42 30.58
C LEU A 312 -15.13 -3.88 30.65
N ASP A 313 -14.02 -4.20 29.98
CA ASP A 313 -13.41 -5.54 30.02
C ASP A 313 -12.44 -5.74 31.21
N GLY A 314 -12.24 -4.70 32.01
CA GLY A 314 -11.39 -4.69 33.20
C GLY A 314 -9.89 -4.49 32.93
N ARG A 315 -9.48 -4.23 31.68
CA ARG A 315 -8.08 -3.93 31.35
C ARG A 315 -7.63 -2.58 31.91
N ALA A 316 -6.31 -2.44 32.10
CA ALA A 316 -5.71 -1.12 32.26
C ALA A 316 -5.81 -0.32 30.93
N PHE A 317 -5.64 0.99 31.03
CA PHE A 317 -5.74 1.90 29.87
C PHE A 317 -4.62 1.69 28.86
N ASP A 318 -3.44 1.25 29.29
CA ASP A 318 -2.28 0.96 28.45
C ASP A 318 -2.15 -0.52 28.05
N GLU A 319 -3.03 -1.39 28.55
CA GLU A 319 -2.97 -2.83 28.36
C GLU A 319 -3.46 -3.30 26.98
N ILE A 320 -2.61 -4.07 26.30
CA ILE A 320 -2.88 -4.74 25.03
C ILE A 320 -3.56 -6.09 25.30
N ARG A 321 -4.58 -6.45 24.51
CA ARG A 321 -5.25 -7.77 24.63
C ARG A 321 -4.28 -8.92 24.36
N PRO A 322 -4.58 -10.14 24.85
CA PRO A 322 -3.78 -11.32 24.56
C PRO A 322 -3.53 -11.50 23.06
N ILE A 323 -2.29 -11.80 22.69
CA ILE A 323 -1.87 -12.02 21.31
C ILE A 323 -1.48 -13.48 21.13
N TRP A 324 -1.98 -14.09 20.07
CA TRP A 324 -1.56 -15.40 19.58
C TRP A 324 -1.29 -15.32 18.09
N THR A 325 -0.18 -15.92 17.66
CA THR A 325 0.34 -15.83 16.30
C THR A 325 0.89 -17.17 15.83
N GLU A 326 0.63 -17.49 14.57
CA GLU A 326 1.10 -18.71 13.91
C GLU A 326 1.49 -18.39 12.46
N VAL A 327 2.54 -19.03 11.93
CA VAL A 327 3.00 -18.89 10.53
C VAL A 327 3.00 -20.26 9.84
N GLY A 328 2.94 -20.28 8.51
CA GLY A 328 2.92 -21.54 7.75
C GLY A 328 1.62 -22.34 7.87
N THR A 329 0.52 -21.67 8.25
CA THR A 329 -0.81 -22.27 8.50
C THR A 329 -1.44 -22.93 7.27
N LEU A 330 -1.13 -22.47 6.06
CA LEU A 330 -1.70 -22.97 4.82
C LEU A 330 -0.64 -23.75 4.00
N PRO A 331 -0.91 -25.01 3.62
CA PRO A 331 0.13 -25.89 3.03
C PRO A 331 0.68 -25.47 1.66
N ARG A 332 -0.05 -24.64 0.89
CA ARG A 332 0.24 -24.36 -0.53
C ARG A 332 0.55 -22.89 -0.82
N THR A 333 0.27 -21.99 0.12
CA THR A 333 0.59 -20.58 -0.06
C THR A 333 2.09 -20.35 0.01
N HIS A 334 2.59 -19.27 -0.59
CA HIS A 334 4.02 -18.98 -0.53
C HIS A 334 4.43 -18.53 0.88
N GLY A 335 3.55 -17.80 1.57
CA GLY A 335 3.60 -17.60 3.01
C GLY A 335 2.20 -17.40 3.57
N SER A 336 2.02 -17.72 4.84
CA SER A 336 0.75 -17.52 5.55
C SER A 336 0.98 -17.25 7.02
N ALA A 337 0.09 -16.47 7.63
CA ALA A 337 0.08 -16.27 9.06
C ALA A 337 -1.34 -16.08 9.57
N VAL A 338 -1.60 -16.53 10.79
CA VAL A 338 -2.75 -16.10 11.59
C VAL A 338 -2.24 -15.18 12.68
N PHE A 339 -2.83 -13.98 12.75
CA PHE A 339 -2.60 -13.04 13.84
C PHE A 339 -3.92 -12.85 14.58
N THR A 340 -3.92 -13.16 15.87
CA THR A 340 -5.07 -12.96 16.76
C THR A 340 -4.69 -12.03 17.91
N ARG A 341 -5.49 -11.00 18.15
CA ARG A 341 -5.38 -10.10 19.29
C ARG A 341 -6.75 -9.93 19.94
N GLY A 342 -6.94 -10.53 21.10
CA GLY A 342 -8.28 -10.69 21.70
C GLY A 342 -9.22 -11.39 20.71
N GLU A 343 -10.36 -10.76 20.41
CA GLU A 343 -11.39 -11.24 19.47
C GLU A 343 -11.27 -10.56 18.09
N THR A 344 -10.04 -10.20 17.69
CA THR A 344 -9.73 -9.75 16.34
C THR A 344 -8.71 -10.71 15.73
N GLN A 345 -9.09 -11.37 14.65
CA GLN A 345 -8.27 -12.38 13.97
C GLN A 345 -8.19 -12.10 12.48
N ALA A 346 -6.97 -12.13 11.95
CA ALA A 346 -6.68 -12.01 10.52
C ALA A 346 -5.89 -13.24 10.07
N LEU A 347 -6.40 -13.93 9.04
CA LEU A 347 -5.65 -14.89 8.25
C LEU A 347 -5.05 -14.14 7.07
N VAL A 348 -3.72 -14.09 7.01
CA VAL A 348 -3.01 -13.31 5.98
C VAL A 348 -2.16 -14.25 5.13
N THR A 349 -2.24 -14.08 3.82
CA THR A 349 -1.54 -14.91 2.84
C THR A 349 -0.70 -14.08 1.90
N VAL A 350 0.46 -14.62 1.52
CA VAL A 350 1.38 -14.02 0.55
C VAL A 350 1.47 -14.91 -0.68
N THR A 351 1.37 -14.27 -1.84
CA THR A 351 1.65 -14.85 -3.15
C THR A 351 2.76 -14.03 -3.81
N LEU A 352 3.74 -14.74 -4.34
CA LEU A 352 4.89 -14.19 -5.07
C LEU A 352 4.68 -14.47 -6.56
N GLY A 353 4.87 -13.44 -7.38
CA GLY A 353 4.71 -13.48 -8.82
C GLY A 353 5.86 -12.82 -9.56
N THR A 354 5.72 -12.79 -10.87
CA THR A 354 6.65 -12.22 -11.86
C THR A 354 6.27 -10.79 -12.24
N ALA A 355 7.06 -10.13 -13.09
CA ALA A 355 6.76 -8.79 -13.61
C ALA A 355 5.38 -8.71 -14.31
N ASP A 356 4.96 -9.78 -15.00
CA ASP A 356 3.62 -9.88 -15.63
C ASP A 356 2.47 -9.72 -14.63
N ASP A 357 2.71 -10.07 -13.37
CA ASP A 357 1.70 -10.05 -12.31
C ASP A 357 1.58 -8.66 -11.65
N GLN A 358 2.42 -7.70 -12.03
CA GLN A 358 2.34 -6.32 -11.55
C GLN A 358 1.03 -5.67 -11.98
N GLN A 359 0.44 -4.88 -11.08
CA GLN A 359 -0.79 -4.18 -11.39
C GLN A 359 -0.48 -2.87 -12.11
N LYS A 360 -0.92 -2.75 -13.37
CA LYS A 360 -0.90 -1.46 -14.09
C LYS A 360 -1.88 -0.47 -13.45
N ILE A 361 -1.37 0.68 -13.03
CA ILE A 361 -2.12 1.80 -12.47
C ILE A 361 -2.12 2.95 -13.47
N GLU A 362 -3.31 3.33 -13.94
CA GLU A 362 -3.52 4.54 -14.73
C GLU A 362 -3.98 5.66 -13.78
N SER A 363 -3.15 6.69 -13.61
CA SER A 363 -3.43 7.87 -12.79
C SER A 363 -3.33 9.14 -13.62
N LEU A 364 -3.77 10.30 -13.10
CA LEU A 364 -3.57 11.60 -13.76
C LEU A 364 -2.09 11.95 -14.00
N ALA A 365 -1.18 11.48 -13.15
CA ALA A 365 0.26 11.70 -13.26
C ALA A 365 0.94 10.81 -14.33
N GLY A 366 0.23 9.80 -14.83
CA GLY A 366 0.75 8.87 -15.83
C GLY A 366 0.42 7.41 -15.53
N GLU A 367 1.03 6.52 -16.29
CA GLU A 367 0.99 5.09 -16.07
C GLU A 367 2.12 4.67 -15.13
N SER A 368 1.82 3.77 -14.19
CA SER A 368 2.80 3.17 -13.28
C SER A 368 2.46 1.72 -13.05
N TYR A 369 3.42 0.94 -12.55
CA TYR A 369 3.22 -0.46 -12.21
C TYR A 369 3.40 -0.65 -10.71
N ARG A 370 2.42 -1.29 -10.08
CA ARG A 370 2.42 -1.59 -8.65
C ARG A 370 2.90 -3.03 -8.44
N ARG A 371 4.07 -3.15 -7.80
CA ARG A 371 4.73 -4.43 -7.47
C ARG A 371 4.24 -5.03 -6.14
N PHE A 372 3.91 -4.20 -5.16
CA PHE A 372 3.39 -4.63 -3.86
C PHE A 372 1.90 -4.28 -3.76
N MET A 373 1.06 -5.27 -3.51
CA MET A 373 -0.39 -5.12 -3.44
C MET A 373 -0.92 -5.73 -2.15
N LEU A 374 -1.78 -5.01 -1.43
CA LEU A 374 -2.48 -5.55 -0.28
C LEU A 374 -3.99 -5.47 -0.46
N HIS A 375 -4.63 -6.64 -0.46
CA HIS A 375 -6.08 -6.77 -0.49
C HIS A 375 -6.60 -7.14 0.89
N TYR A 376 -7.64 -6.45 1.33
CA TYR A 376 -8.27 -6.66 2.62
C TYR A 376 -9.74 -7.04 2.40
N ASN A 377 -10.17 -8.12 3.04
CA ASN A 377 -11.54 -8.63 2.97
C ASN A 377 -12.17 -8.66 4.36
N PHE A 378 -13.41 -8.20 4.46
CA PHE A 378 -14.18 -8.21 5.71
C PHE A 378 -15.48 -9.00 5.54
N PRO A 379 -15.42 -10.34 5.57
CA PRO A 379 -16.60 -11.16 5.40
C PRO A 379 -17.58 -10.97 6.57
N PRO A 380 -18.89 -11.06 6.34
CA PRO A 380 -19.90 -10.72 7.34
C PRO A 380 -19.89 -11.66 8.56
N PHE A 381 -19.43 -12.91 8.39
CA PHE A 381 -19.28 -13.84 9.51
C PHE A 381 -18.25 -13.36 10.55
N SER A 382 -17.31 -12.49 10.19
CA SER A 382 -16.29 -11.97 11.11
C SER A 382 -16.87 -11.12 12.25
N VAL A 383 -18.12 -10.67 12.08
CA VAL A 383 -18.91 -9.96 13.09
C VAL A 383 -20.21 -10.69 13.44
N GLY A 384 -20.37 -11.94 13.00
CA GLY A 384 -21.58 -12.75 13.25
C GLY A 384 -22.81 -12.33 12.45
N GLU A 385 -22.64 -11.62 11.33
CA GLU A 385 -23.75 -11.12 10.51
C GLU A 385 -23.94 -11.91 9.20
N VAL A 386 -25.10 -11.73 8.56
CA VAL A 386 -25.42 -12.27 7.23
C VAL A 386 -25.62 -11.12 6.24
N LYS A 387 -24.80 -11.06 5.19
CA LYS A 387 -24.88 -10.06 4.11
C LYS A 387 -24.54 -10.70 2.76
N PHE A 388 -25.01 -10.10 1.67
CA PHE A 388 -24.60 -10.51 0.33
C PHE A 388 -23.11 -10.23 0.11
N LEU A 389 -22.37 -11.23 -0.39
CA LEU A 389 -20.99 -11.05 -0.83
C LEU A 389 -20.98 -10.30 -2.17
N ARG A 390 -20.51 -9.05 -2.14
CA ARG A 390 -20.28 -8.21 -3.31
C ARG A 390 -18.77 -7.96 -3.46
N GLY A 391 -18.38 -7.16 -4.45
CA GLY A 391 -17.00 -6.64 -4.51
C GLY A 391 -16.66 -5.78 -3.28
N PRO A 392 -15.37 -5.50 -3.05
CA PRO A 392 -14.91 -4.79 -1.86
C PRO A 392 -15.52 -3.40 -1.78
N GLY A 393 -16.05 -3.06 -0.61
CA GLY A 393 -16.60 -1.75 -0.29
C GLY A 393 -15.51 -0.71 -0.02
N ARG A 394 -15.93 0.56 0.14
CA ARG A 394 -15.00 1.66 0.40
C ARG A 394 -14.14 1.41 1.66
N ARG A 395 -14.73 0.85 2.74
CA ARG A 395 -14.01 0.61 4.00
C ARG A 395 -12.92 -0.45 3.84
N GLU A 396 -13.21 -1.52 3.11
CA GLU A 396 -12.24 -2.60 2.84
C GLU A 396 -11.05 -2.07 2.03
N ILE A 397 -11.32 -1.29 0.97
CA ILE A 397 -10.28 -0.61 0.19
C ILE A 397 -9.45 0.33 1.07
N GLY A 398 -10.11 1.13 1.93
CA GLY A 398 -9.43 2.05 2.84
C GLY A 398 -8.53 1.36 3.87
N HIS A 399 -8.99 0.25 4.47
CA HIS A 399 -8.19 -0.52 5.42
C HIS A 399 -7.02 -1.24 4.72
N GLY A 400 -7.24 -1.76 3.50
CA GLY A 400 -6.20 -2.35 2.67
C GLY A 400 -5.10 -1.34 2.35
N ALA A 401 -5.48 -0.16 1.86
CA ALA A 401 -4.53 0.92 1.55
C ALA A 401 -3.75 1.41 2.79
N LEU A 402 -4.38 1.50 3.96
CA LEU A 402 -3.68 1.83 5.20
C LEU A 402 -2.62 0.79 5.55
N ALA A 403 -2.96 -0.50 5.45
CA ALA A 403 -2.02 -1.57 5.74
C ALA A 403 -0.91 -1.68 4.68
N GLU A 404 -1.24 -1.48 3.39
CA GLU A 404 -0.26 -1.41 2.31
C GLU A 404 0.75 -0.30 2.60
N ARG A 405 0.26 0.92 2.90
CA ARG A 405 1.09 2.08 3.24
C ARG A 405 1.99 1.83 4.44
N ALA A 406 1.52 1.10 5.44
CA ALA A 406 2.31 0.76 6.63
C ALA A 406 3.48 -0.19 6.33
N LEU A 407 3.33 -1.09 5.35
CA LEU A 407 4.30 -2.15 5.04
C LEU A 407 5.27 -1.75 3.93
N SER A 408 4.81 -0.98 2.94
CA SER A 408 5.60 -0.55 1.77
C SER A 408 7.00 -0.04 2.11
N PRO A 409 7.23 0.78 3.17
CA PRO A 409 8.56 1.27 3.54
C PRO A 409 9.58 0.18 3.92
N THR A 410 9.10 -1.02 4.27
CA THR A 410 9.93 -2.15 4.71
C THR A 410 10.06 -3.25 3.67
N VAL A 411 9.25 -3.19 2.61
CA VAL A 411 9.34 -4.12 1.48
C VAL A 411 10.65 -3.84 0.73
N PRO A 412 11.47 -4.86 0.44
CA PRO A 412 12.74 -4.67 -0.25
C PRO A 412 12.56 -4.09 -1.66
N ASP A 413 13.60 -3.42 -2.16
CA ASP A 413 13.65 -2.99 -3.56
C ASP A 413 13.65 -4.19 -4.51
N GLU A 414 13.24 -3.95 -5.76
CA GLU A 414 13.17 -4.97 -6.81
C GLU A 414 14.52 -5.65 -7.07
N ASP A 415 15.61 -4.88 -7.04
CA ASP A 415 16.97 -5.39 -7.21
C ASP A 415 17.37 -6.44 -6.17
N LYS A 416 16.80 -6.38 -4.96
CA LYS A 416 17.08 -7.32 -3.87
C LYS A 416 16.08 -8.47 -3.83
N PHE A 417 14.85 -8.21 -4.27
CA PHE A 417 13.77 -9.18 -4.25
C PHE A 417 12.87 -8.96 -5.47
N PRO A 418 13.21 -9.58 -6.63
CA PRO A 418 12.63 -9.29 -7.94
C PRO A 418 11.25 -9.95 -8.14
N TYR A 419 10.42 -9.90 -7.10
CA TYR A 419 9.08 -10.48 -7.08
C TYR A 419 8.02 -9.40 -7.03
N THR A 420 6.94 -9.65 -7.74
CA THR A 420 5.64 -9.05 -7.44
C THR A 420 5.07 -9.73 -6.20
N ILE A 421 4.56 -8.95 -5.25
CA ILE A 421 4.10 -9.44 -3.96
C ILE A 421 2.62 -9.06 -3.81
N ARG A 422 1.76 -10.08 -3.65
CA ARG A 422 0.36 -9.91 -3.31
C ARG A 422 0.10 -10.45 -1.91
N VAL A 423 -0.35 -9.56 -1.03
CA VAL A 423 -0.86 -9.88 0.29
C VAL A 423 -2.39 -9.89 0.23
N VAL A 424 -3.02 -10.90 0.84
CA VAL A 424 -4.46 -10.93 1.07
C VAL A 424 -4.72 -11.18 2.55
N SER A 425 -5.48 -10.29 3.18
CA SER A 425 -5.91 -10.41 4.57
C SER A 425 -7.40 -10.67 4.64
N ASP A 426 -7.75 -11.86 5.12
CA ASP A 426 -9.13 -12.27 5.39
C ASP A 426 -9.40 -12.16 6.89
N ILE A 427 -10.29 -11.24 7.26
CA ILE A 427 -10.66 -11.05 8.67
C ILE A 427 -11.62 -12.16 9.08
N LEU A 428 -11.21 -12.94 10.07
CA LEU A 428 -11.99 -14.07 10.59
C LEU A 428 -12.82 -13.69 11.81
N GLU A 429 -12.31 -12.76 12.62
CA GLU A 429 -12.99 -12.20 13.80
C GLU A 429 -12.67 -10.70 13.90
N SER A 430 -13.62 -9.88 14.37
CA SER A 430 -13.37 -8.46 14.57
C SER A 430 -14.06 -7.90 15.82
N ASN A 431 -13.26 -7.51 16.80
CA ASN A 431 -13.67 -6.72 17.96
C ASN A 431 -12.73 -5.55 18.24
N GLY A 432 -12.03 -5.04 17.23
CA GLY A 432 -11.12 -3.91 17.38
C GLY A 432 -10.02 -3.92 16.32
N SER A 433 -9.99 -2.87 15.50
CA SER A 433 -8.96 -2.58 14.49
C SER A 433 -8.33 -3.79 13.77
N SER A 434 -9.16 -4.48 12.99
CA SER A 434 -8.72 -5.53 12.06
C SER A 434 -7.73 -5.03 11.00
N SER A 435 -7.69 -3.73 10.71
CA SER A 435 -6.66 -3.11 9.86
C SER A 435 -5.26 -3.22 10.48
N MET A 436 -5.13 -3.06 11.80
CA MET A 436 -3.83 -3.20 12.48
C MET A 436 -3.45 -4.68 12.67
N ALA A 437 -4.43 -5.55 12.89
CA ALA A 437 -4.20 -7.01 12.83
C ALA A 437 -3.70 -7.45 11.45
N THR A 438 -4.21 -6.82 10.37
CA THR A 438 -3.73 -7.04 9.01
C THR A 438 -2.27 -6.65 8.83
N VAL A 439 -1.84 -5.49 9.35
CA VAL A 439 -0.42 -5.09 9.29
C VAL A 439 0.48 -6.13 9.97
N CYS A 440 0.12 -6.55 11.18
CA CYS A 440 0.89 -7.54 11.93
C CYS A 440 0.93 -8.91 11.22
N GLY A 441 -0.24 -9.42 10.81
CA GLY A 441 -0.35 -10.69 10.09
C GLY A 441 0.37 -10.66 8.73
N ALA A 442 0.31 -9.53 8.02
CA ALA A 442 1.04 -9.34 6.77
C ALA A 442 2.55 -9.37 7.00
N SER A 443 3.07 -8.65 8.00
CA SER A 443 4.49 -8.70 8.36
C SER A 443 4.95 -10.15 8.63
N LEU A 444 4.18 -10.91 9.42
CA LEU A 444 4.48 -12.32 9.71
C LEU A 444 4.45 -13.18 8.43
N SER A 445 3.42 -13.04 7.60
CA SER A 445 3.26 -13.84 6.38
C SER A 445 4.29 -13.51 5.30
N LEU A 446 4.78 -12.27 5.24
CA LEU A 446 5.87 -11.84 4.35
C LEU A 446 7.19 -12.48 4.79
N MET A 447 7.49 -12.47 6.09
CA MET A 447 8.65 -13.17 6.65
C MET A 447 8.56 -14.68 6.42
N ASP A 448 7.39 -15.27 6.61
CA ASP A 448 7.12 -16.69 6.33
C ASP A 448 7.29 -17.03 4.84
N ALA A 449 6.99 -16.10 3.94
CA ALA A 449 7.20 -16.25 2.50
C ALA A 449 8.66 -16.11 2.04
N GLY A 450 9.59 -15.80 2.95
CA GLY A 450 10.99 -15.53 2.63
C GLY A 450 11.23 -14.15 2.03
N VAL A 451 10.30 -13.20 2.21
CA VAL A 451 10.52 -11.81 1.79
C VAL A 451 11.51 -11.15 2.75
N PRO A 452 12.67 -10.65 2.28
CA PRO A 452 13.69 -10.04 3.14
C PRO A 452 13.28 -8.62 3.53
N LEU A 453 12.28 -8.51 4.42
CA LEU A 453 11.84 -7.22 4.96
C LEU A 453 13.00 -6.51 5.66
N LYS A 454 13.08 -5.19 5.49
CA LYS A 454 14.06 -4.35 6.20
C LYS A 454 13.90 -4.47 7.72
N SER A 455 12.65 -4.49 8.20
CA SER A 455 12.28 -4.60 9.60
C SER A 455 10.81 -5.03 9.70
N PRO A 456 10.40 -5.85 10.68
CA PRO A 456 8.99 -6.19 10.89
C PRO A 456 8.18 -4.96 11.31
N VAL A 457 6.91 -4.90 10.88
CA VAL A 457 5.99 -3.80 11.16
C VAL A 457 4.83 -4.31 12.00
N ALA A 458 4.52 -3.63 13.10
CA ALA A 458 3.30 -3.87 13.87
C ALA A 458 2.40 -2.62 13.87
N GLY A 459 1.11 -2.87 14.11
CA GLY A 459 0.10 -1.84 14.25
C GLY A 459 -0.64 -1.91 15.59
N VAL A 460 -0.91 -0.76 16.19
CA VAL A 460 -1.77 -0.63 17.36
C VAL A 460 -2.90 0.35 17.07
N ALA A 461 -4.07 0.07 17.63
CA ALA A 461 -5.20 0.99 17.61
C ALA A 461 -5.38 1.60 18.98
N MET A 462 -5.61 2.89 18.98
CA MET A 462 -5.65 3.72 20.16
C MET A 462 -6.94 4.51 20.15
N GLY A 463 -7.46 4.82 21.33
CA GLY A 463 -8.60 5.69 21.49
C GLY A 463 -8.36 6.74 22.53
N LEU A 464 -9.22 7.75 22.53
CA LEU A 464 -9.29 8.75 23.58
C LEU A 464 -10.74 9.07 23.88
N ILE A 465 -11.03 9.16 25.17
CA ILE A 465 -12.30 9.68 25.70
C ILE A 465 -11.98 10.94 26.48
N MET A 466 -12.75 12.01 26.24
CA MET A 466 -12.56 13.33 26.82
C MET A 466 -13.91 13.97 27.13
N ASP A 467 -14.02 14.50 28.35
CA ASP A 467 -15.05 15.46 28.70
C ASP A 467 -14.54 16.87 28.33
N GLU A 468 -15.08 17.46 27.26
CA GLU A 468 -14.69 18.80 26.79
C GLU A 468 -14.98 19.90 27.82
N SER A 469 -15.93 19.70 28.74
CA SER A 469 -16.30 20.71 29.74
C SER A 469 -15.30 20.80 30.88
N THR A 470 -14.71 19.66 31.27
CA THR A 470 -13.73 19.58 32.37
C THR A 470 -12.29 19.42 31.90
N GLY A 471 -12.08 19.04 30.62
CA GLY A 471 -10.77 18.67 30.06
C GLY A 471 -10.24 17.31 30.54
N ARG A 472 -11.02 16.58 31.36
CA ARG A 472 -10.64 15.24 31.83
C ARG A 472 -10.63 14.27 30.65
N HIS A 473 -9.57 13.48 30.52
CA HIS A 473 -9.42 12.54 29.41
C HIS A 473 -8.70 11.25 29.83
N ALA A 474 -8.91 10.20 29.03
CA ALA A 474 -8.23 8.91 29.13
C ALA A 474 -7.74 8.48 27.74
N ILE A 475 -6.50 7.99 27.64
CA ILE A 475 -5.92 7.42 26.42
C ILE A 475 -5.94 5.91 26.54
N LEU A 476 -6.54 5.23 25.57
CA LEU A 476 -6.78 3.79 25.58
C LEU A 476 -5.91 3.10 24.54
N SER A 477 -5.15 2.10 24.96
CA SER A 477 -4.41 1.19 24.11
C SER A 477 -5.28 0.01 23.68
N ASP A 478 -5.10 -0.41 22.43
CA ASP A 478 -5.77 -1.56 21.81
C ASP A 478 -7.28 -1.54 22.03
N ILE A 479 -7.93 -0.53 21.45
CA ILE A 479 -9.36 -0.31 21.61
C ILE A 479 -10.22 -1.45 21.09
N ALA A 480 -11.30 -1.74 21.83
CA ALA A 480 -12.37 -2.62 21.44
C ALA A 480 -13.41 -1.90 20.55
N GLY A 481 -14.32 -2.65 19.92
CA GLY A 481 -15.33 -2.08 19.03
C GLY A 481 -16.23 -1.02 19.69
N ALA A 482 -16.60 -1.22 20.96
CA ALA A 482 -17.39 -0.24 21.71
C ALA A 482 -16.60 1.05 22.01
N GLU A 483 -15.31 0.91 22.36
CA GLU A 483 -14.42 2.05 22.66
C GLU A 483 -14.12 2.88 21.40
N ASP A 484 -14.07 2.26 20.22
CA ASP A 484 -13.98 2.94 18.91
C ASP A 484 -15.29 3.70 18.58
N HIS A 485 -16.43 3.06 18.80
CA HIS A 485 -17.73 3.64 18.45
C HIS A 485 -18.04 4.90 19.26
N TYR A 486 -17.85 4.82 20.58
CA TYR A 486 -18.19 5.87 21.55
C TYR A 486 -16.99 6.75 21.96
N GLY A 487 -15.79 6.47 21.44
CA GLY A 487 -14.60 7.28 21.67
C GLY A 487 -14.63 8.60 20.91
N ASP A 488 -13.94 9.60 21.46
CA ASP A 488 -13.85 10.97 20.94
C ASP A 488 -12.73 11.15 19.91
N MET A 489 -11.74 10.26 19.94
CA MET A 489 -10.74 10.11 18.90
C MET A 489 -10.36 8.64 18.79
N ASP A 490 -10.28 8.14 17.56
CA ASP A 490 -9.66 6.86 17.25
C ASP A 490 -8.45 7.10 16.36
N PHE A 491 -7.33 6.45 16.69
CA PHE A 491 -6.15 6.52 15.84
C PHE A 491 -5.39 5.21 15.77
N LYS A 492 -4.73 5.01 14.64
CA LYS A 492 -4.05 3.78 14.26
C LYS A 492 -2.62 4.14 13.95
N VAL A 493 -1.69 3.53 14.66
CA VAL A 493 -0.25 3.77 14.50
C VAL A 493 0.40 2.46 14.09
N ALA A 494 1.07 2.47 12.95
CA ALA A 494 1.88 1.35 12.48
C ALA A 494 3.32 1.79 12.28
N GLY A 495 4.25 0.88 12.51
CA GLY A 495 5.67 1.19 12.44
C GLY A 495 6.57 0.05 12.87
N THR A 496 7.85 0.30 12.76
CA THR A 496 8.92 -0.59 13.20
C THR A 496 9.38 -0.18 14.61
N VAL A 497 10.50 -0.75 15.05
CA VAL A 497 11.21 -0.30 16.26
C VAL A 497 11.82 1.10 16.09
N ASP A 498 12.13 1.50 14.85
CA ASP A 498 12.87 2.73 14.54
C ASP A 498 11.95 3.93 14.33
N GLY A 499 10.69 3.71 13.96
CA GLY A 499 9.73 4.81 13.79
C GLY A 499 8.39 4.39 13.21
N ILE A 500 7.57 5.40 12.92
CA ILE A 500 6.24 5.26 12.34
C ILE A 500 6.38 5.06 10.82
N THR A 501 5.61 4.10 10.28
CA THR A 501 5.45 3.90 8.84
C THR A 501 4.08 4.32 8.33
N ALA A 502 3.05 4.29 9.17
CA ALA A 502 1.74 4.85 8.86
C ALA A 502 1.00 5.35 10.10
N LEU A 503 0.21 6.39 9.92
CA LEU A 503 -0.66 6.97 10.94
C LEU A 503 -2.02 7.27 10.32
N GLN A 504 -3.10 6.96 11.03
CA GLN A 504 -4.45 7.40 10.67
C GLN A 504 -5.15 7.86 11.93
N MET A 505 -5.78 9.03 11.91
CA MET A 505 -6.55 9.56 13.05
C MET A 505 -7.88 10.10 12.56
N ASP A 506 -8.94 9.83 13.33
CA ASP A 506 -10.24 10.46 13.20
C ASP A 506 -10.60 11.09 14.56
N ILE A 507 -10.83 12.40 14.55
CA ILE A 507 -11.06 13.20 15.76
C ILE A 507 -12.47 13.76 15.69
N LYS A 508 -13.30 13.45 16.70
CA LYS A 508 -14.71 13.87 16.78
C LYS A 508 -14.92 15.10 17.68
N VAL A 509 -13.93 15.45 18.50
CA VAL A 509 -13.98 16.56 19.48
C VAL A 509 -12.93 17.63 19.21
N THR A 510 -13.06 18.80 19.84
CA THR A 510 -12.14 19.92 19.61
C THR A 510 -11.08 20.14 20.69
N GLY A 511 -11.23 19.52 21.87
CA GLY A 511 -10.34 19.72 23.01
C GLY A 511 -8.96 19.02 22.95
N ILE A 512 -8.59 18.36 21.85
CA ILE A 512 -7.34 17.59 21.78
C ILE A 512 -6.16 18.51 21.48
N THR A 513 -5.31 18.72 22.48
CA THR A 513 -4.09 19.53 22.36
C THR A 513 -2.92 18.72 21.78
N MET A 514 -1.89 19.41 21.28
CA MET A 514 -0.65 18.78 20.81
C MET A 514 0.05 17.96 21.91
N ASP A 515 -0.04 18.40 23.17
CA ASP A 515 0.53 17.65 24.30
C ASP A 515 -0.21 16.33 24.56
N ILE A 516 -1.54 16.32 24.40
CA ILE A 516 -2.34 15.09 24.48
C ILE A 516 -1.95 14.16 23.32
N MET A 517 -1.79 14.68 22.10
CA MET A 517 -1.34 13.89 20.96
C MET A 517 0.05 13.29 21.19
N ARG A 518 1.01 14.05 21.73
CA ARG A 518 2.36 13.56 22.04
C ARG A 518 2.31 12.39 23.03
N LYS A 519 1.53 12.52 24.11
CA LYS A 519 1.31 11.42 25.08
C LYS A 519 0.66 10.20 24.43
N ALA A 520 -0.33 10.42 23.57
CA ALA A 520 -1.06 9.36 22.90
C ALA A 520 -0.17 8.59 21.93
N LEU A 521 0.72 9.27 21.19
CA LEU A 521 1.71 8.66 20.31
C LEU A 521 2.77 7.88 21.09
N GLU A 522 3.23 8.36 22.24
CA GLU A 522 4.19 7.61 23.07
C GLU A 522 3.56 6.33 23.65
N GLN A 523 2.31 6.40 24.13
CA GLN A 523 1.59 5.21 24.58
C GLN A 523 1.36 4.22 23.41
N ALA A 524 1.09 4.73 22.20
CA ALA A 524 0.99 3.92 21.00
C ALA A 524 2.33 3.26 20.64
N ARG A 525 3.45 3.96 20.79
CA ARG A 525 4.80 3.41 20.60
C ARG A 525 5.05 2.24 21.56
N ALA A 526 4.74 2.40 22.85
CA ALA A 526 4.88 1.32 23.82
C ALA A 526 4.03 0.09 23.44
N GLY A 527 2.76 0.30 23.07
CA GLY A 527 1.88 -0.77 22.60
C GLY A 527 2.37 -1.46 21.33
N ARG A 528 2.85 -0.69 20.35
CA ARG A 528 3.44 -1.19 19.09
C ARG A 528 4.66 -2.07 19.35
N LEU A 529 5.58 -1.63 20.21
CA LEU A 529 6.78 -2.39 20.56
C LEU A 529 6.45 -3.69 21.30
N HIS A 530 5.44 -3.67 22.18
CA HIS A 530 4.93 -4.88 22.83
C HIS A 530 4.40 -5.90 21.81
N ILE A 531 3.61 -5.45 20.82
CA ILE A 531 3.09 -6.32 19.75
C ILE A 531 4.21 -6.87 18.88
N LEU A 532 5.20 -6.05 18.51
CA LEU A 532 6.39 -6.50 17.77
C LEU A 532 7.12 -7.61 18.52
N GLN A 533 7.31 -7.46 19.84
CA GLN A 533 7.95 -8.49 20.66
C GLN A 533 7.17 -9.82 20.56
N LYS A 534 5.84 -9.78 20.63
CA LYS A 534 5.00 -10.98 20.47
C LYS A 534 5.10 -11.62 19.09
N MET A 535 5.21 -10.82 18.04
CA MET A 535 5.42 -11.33 16.68
C MET A 535 6.79 -12.02 16.53
N THR A 536 7.84 -11.42 17.11
CA THR A 536 9.21 -11.97 17.10
C THR A 536 9.31 -13.31 17.82
N GLU A 537 8.48 -13.56 18.85
CA GLU A 537 8.37 -14.87 19.52
C GLU A 537 7.91 -15.99 18.55
N THR A 538 7.19 -15.66 17.47
CA THR A 538 6.74 -16.62 16.44
C THR A 538 7.74 -16.79 15.31
N ILE A 539 8.26 -15.68 14.77
CA ILE A 539 9.25 -15.70 13.69
C ILE A 539 10.21 -14.51 13.87
N GLY A 540 11.46 -14.80 14.25
CA GLY A 540 12.45 -13.76 14.58
C GLY A 540 13.10 -13.10 13.38
N ALA A 541 13.11 -13.76 12.22
CA ALA A 541 13.67 -13.29 10.96
C ALA A 541 12.92 -13.91 9.77
N PRO A 542 12.93 -13.29 8.57
CA PRO A 542 12.42 -13.92 7.36
C PRO A 542 13.03 -15.31 7.14
N ARG A 543 12.28 -16.22 6.53
CA ARG A 543 12.84 -17.51 6.08
C ARG A 543 13.97 -17.26 5.08
N GLU A 544 15.02 -18.08 5.13
CA GLU A 544 16.19 -17.96 4.25
C GLU A 544 15.83 -18.14 2.77
N ASP A 545 14.91 -19.07 2.49
CA ASP A 545 14.43 -19.38 1.16
C ASP A 545 12.95 -19.05 1.00
N VAL A 546 12.57 -18.68 -0.22
CA VAL A 546 11.16 -18.63 -0.64
C VAL A 546 10.55 -20.03 -0.70
N SER A 547 9.24 -20.13 -0.56
CA SER A 547 8.50 -21.40 -0.67
C SER A 547 8.84 -22.18 -1.95
N THR A 548 8.87 -23.51 -1.84
CA THR A 548 9.08 -24.40 -2.99
C THR A 548 7.96 -24.31 -4.04
N PHE A 549 6.80 -23.78 -3.67
CA PHE A 549 5.69 -23.52 -4.59
C PHE A 549 5.78 -22.14 -5.25
N ALA A 550 6.62 -21.24 -4.72
CA ALA A 550 6.88 -19.96 -5.35
C ALA A 550 7.73 -20.15 -6.60
N PRO A 551 7.53 -19.33 -7.66
CA PRO A 551 8.49 -19.28 -8.74
C PRO A 551 9.85 -18.88 -8.16
N ARG A 552 10.92 -19.58 -8.51
CA ARG A 552 12.29 -19.12 -8.25
C ARG A 552 12.71 -18.21 -9.39
N ILE A 553 13.08 -16.99 -9.07
CA ILE A 553 13.62 -16.02 -10.02
C ILE A 553 15.14 -16.01 -9.90
N VAL A 554 15.80 -16.39 -10.98
CA VAL A 554 17.25 -16.28 -11.11
C VAL A 554 17.56 -15.11 -12.03
N THR A 555 18.25 -14.10 -11.49
CA THR A 555 18.69 -12.93 -12.25
C THR A 555 20.11 -13.16 -12.75
N ILE A 556 20.30 -13.08 -14.06
CA ILE A 556 21.63 -13.05 -14.70
C ILE A 556 21.84 -11.71 -15.38
N ARG A 557 23.09 -11.33 -15.62
CA ARG A 557 23.44 -10.09 -16.32
C ARG A 557 24.14 -10.42 -17.62
N ILE A 558 23.66 -9.81 -18.71
CA ILE A 558 24.22 -9.92 -20.05
C ILE A 558 24.72 -8.55 -20.53
N PRO A 559 25.66 -8.50 -21.49
CA PRO A 559 26.03 -7.25 -22.13
C PRO A 559 24.82 -6.57 -22.80
N VAL A 560 24.70 -5.25 -22.67
CA VAL A 560 23.54 -4.49 -23.18
C VAL A 560 23.40 -4.62 -24.70
N ASP A 561 24.51 -4.72 -25.43
CA ASP A 561 24.52 -4.94 -26.87
C ASP A 561 23.98 -6.32 -27.28
N LYS A 562 23.96 -7.29 -26.35
CA LYS A 562 23.51 -8.67 -26.54
C LYS A 562 22.04 -8.91 -26.20
N ILE A 563 21.33 -7.91 -25.67
CA ILE A 563 19.87 -7.99 -25.42
C ILE A 563 19.12 -8.37 -26.70
N ARG A 564 19.53 -7.81 -27.85
CA ARG A 564 18.91 -8.08 -29.16
C ARG A 564 19.03 -9.54 -29.59
N ASP A 565 20.13 -10.20 -29.22
CA ASP A 565 20.40 -11.59 -29.57
C ASP A 565 19.47 -12.54 -28.78
N VAL A 566 19.20 -12.21 -27.51
CA VAL A 566 18.29 -12.97 -26.62
C VAL A 566 16.83 -12.80 -27.03
N ILE A 567 16.39 -11.57 -27.31
CA ILE A 567 15.01 -11.29 -27.75
C ILE A 567 14.77 -11.86 -29.16
N GLY A 568 15.73 -11.63 -30.06
CA GLY A 568 15.66 -11.99 -31.47
C GLY A 568 14.61 -11.17 -32.26
N PRO A 569 14.57 -11.32 -33.60
CA PRO A 569 13.65 -10.57 -34.45
C PRO A 569 12.18 -10.79 -34.07
N GLY A 570 11.51 -9.74 -33.61
CA GLY A 570 10.10 -9.78 -33.19
C GLY A 570 9.83 -10.64 -31.95
N GLY A 571 10.83 -10.88 -31.09
CA GLY A 571 10.68 -11.70 -29.89
C GLY A 571 10.65 -13.21 -30.15
N LYS A 572 11.04 -13.66 -31.35
CA LYS A 572 10.99 -15.09 -31.71
C LYS A 572 11.95 -15.95 -30.89
N MET A 573 13.14 -15.44 -30.56
CA MET A 573 14.15 -16.22 -29.85
C MET A 573 13.72 -16.43 -28.40
N ILE A 574 13.39 -15.35 -27.69
CA ILE A 574 12.91 -15.43 -26.31
C ILE A 574 11.67 -16.32 -26.17
N ARG A 575 10.70 -16.22 -27.10
CA ARG A 575 9.54 -17.13 -27.13
C ARG A 575 9.93 -18.59 -27.33
N SER A 576 10.89 -18.88 -28.20
CA SER A 576 11.41 -20.23 -28.40
C SER A 576 12.06 -20.79 -27.13
N ILE A 577 12.81 -19.98 -26.39
CA ILE A 577 13.40 -20.39 -25.11
C ILE A 577 12.29 -20.70 -24.09
N ILE A 578 11.31 -19.80 -23.97
CA ILE A 578 10.13 -19.97 -23.11
C ILE A 578 9.37 -21.25 -23.47
N ASP A 579 9.05 -21.48 -24.75
CA ASP A 579 8.30 -22.66 -25.21
C ASP A 579 9.07 -23.97 -24.95
N ARG A 580 10.41 -23.96 -25.05
CA ARG A 580 11.27 -25.14 -24.85
C ARG A 580 11.48 -25.49 -23.38
N THR A 581 11.46 -24.49 -22.50
CA THR A 581 11.86 -24.65 -21.09
C THR A 581 10.67 -24.50 -20.14
N GLY A 582 9.57 -23.90 -20.56
CA GLY A 582 8.39 -23.64 -19.73
C GLY A 582 8.61 -22.55 -18.68
N VAL A 583 9.71 -21.81 -18.72
CA VAL A 583 10.03 -20.73 -17.78
C VAL A 583 9.44 -19.41 -18.27
N LYS A 584 9.31 -18.43 -17.37
CA LYS A 584 9.11 -17.04 -17.78
C LYS A 584 10.46 -16.33 -17.84
N ILE A 585 10.65 -15.48 -18.85
CA ILE A 585 11.87 -14.69 -19.02
C ILE A 585 11.46 -13.25 -19.19
N ASP A 586 12.06 -12.38 -18.39
CA ASP A 586 11.93 -10.94 -18.48
C ASP A 586 13.31 -10.31 -18.68
N VAL A 587 13.43 -9.38 -19.63
CA VAL A 587 14.71 -8.82 -20.08
C VAL A 587 14.63 -7.31 -19.97
N GLU A 588 15.48 -6.76 -19.10
CA GLU A 588 15.60 -5.33 -18.83
C GLU A 588 16.57 -4.64 -19.80
N ASP A 589 16.32 -3.36 -20.06
CA ASP A 589 17.14 -2.53 -20.95
C ASP A 589 18.57 -2.29 -20.43
N ASP A 590 18.83 -2.56 -19.15
CA ASP A 590 20.14 -2.46 -18.51
C ASP A 590 20.98 -3.75 -18.55
N GLY A 591 20.47 -4.78 -19.23
CA GLY A 591 21.10 -6.08 -19.41
C GLY A 591 20.79 -7.10 -18.31
N ARG A 592 19.86 -6.83 -17.37
CA ARG A 592 19.36 -7.86 -16.45
C ARG A 592 18.36 -8.77 -17.15
N VAL A 593 18.46 -10.07 -16.87
CA VAL A 593 17.53 -11.10 -17.36
C VAL A 593 17.04 -11.90 -16.17
N ASN A 594 15.74 -11.82 -15.91
CA ASN A 594 15.06 -12.53 -14.84
C ASN A 594 14.43 -13.81 -15.41
N VAL A 595 14.92 -14.98 -15.00
CA VAL A 595 14.37 -16.28 -15.37
C VAL A 595 13.57 -16.85 -14.20
N ALA A 596 12.25 -16.98 -14.37
CA ALA A 596 11.33 -17.43 -13.33
C ALA A 596 10.80 -18.84 -13.62
N SER A 597 10.94 -19.77 -12.68
CA SER A 597 10.43 -21.15 -12.79
C SER A 597 10.17 -21.77 -11.41
N VAL A 598 9.17 -22.64 -11.30
CA VAL A 598 8.98 -23.49 -10.10
C VAL A 598 9.91 -24.73 -10.12
N ASP A 599 10.47 -25.06 -11.28
CA ASP A 599 11.43 -26.15 -11.47
C ASP A 599 12.83 -25.59 -11.77
N GLU A 600 13.77 -25.87 -10.88
CA GLU A 600 15.17 -25.43 -10.96
C GLU A 600 15.86 -25.97 -12.22
N THR A 601 15.53 -27.18 -12.67
CA THR A 601 16.17 -27.77 -13.84
C THR A 601 15.77 -27.04 -15.13
N SER A 602 14.53 -26.57 -15.19
CA SER A 602 14.01 -25.76 -16.30
C SER A 602 14.61 -24.36 -16.31
N ALA A 603 14.78 -23.74 -15.13
CA ALA A 603 15.47 -22.45 -15.00
C ALA A 603 16.93 -22.53 -15.50
N GLN A 604 17.68 -23.54 -15.05
CA GLN A 604 19.08 -23.70 -15.43
C GLN A 604 19.23 -23.90 -16.94
N LYS A 605 18.37 -24.72 -17.58
CA LYS A 605 18.37 -24.89 -19.04
C LYS A 605 18.16 -23.58 -19.78
N ALA A 606 17.25 -22.72 -19.31
CA ALA A 606 17.02 -21.42 -19.94
C ALA A 606 18.23 -20.50 -19.76
N ILE A 607 18.83 -20.48 -18.57
CA ILE A 607 20.05 -19.73 -18.30
C ILE A 607 21.20 -20.18 -19.20
N ASP A 608 21.42 -21.49 -19.34
CA ASP A 608 22.49 -22.04 -20.18
C ASP A 608 22.30 -21.60 -21.65
N ILE A 609 21.07 -21.63 -22.17
CA ILE A 609 20.76 -21.17 -23.52
C ILE A 609 21.04 -19.65 -23.65
N ILE A 610 20.64 -18.84 -22.66
CA ILE A 610 20.89 -17.39 -22.70
C ILE A 610 22.40 -17.09 -22.62
N GLN A 611 23.13 -17.80 -21.76
CA GLN A 611 24.58 -17.67 -21.66
C GLN A 611 25.28 -18.09 -22.94
N GLU A 612 24.83 -19.15 -23.61
CA GLU A 612 25.37 -19.58 -24.90
C GLU A 612 25.12 -18.53 -26.00
N LEU A 613 23.94 -17.90 -26.03
CA LEU A 613 23.59 -16.84 -26.97
C LEU A 613 24.36 -15.54 -26.72
N THR A 614 24.68 -15.25 -25.47
CA THR A 614 25.36 -14.02 -25.05
C THR A 614 26.86 -14.20 -24.84
N ALA A 615 27.36 -15.43 -25.01
CA ALA A 615 28.77 -15.73 -24.95
C ALA A 615 29.52 -14.87 -25.97
N SER A 616 30.62 -14.29 -25.52
CA SER A 616 31.51 -13.50 -26.36
C SER A 616 32.83 -14.25 -26.50
N PRO A 617 33.46 -14.21 -27.70
CA PRO A 617 34.71 -14.87 -27.93
C PRO A 617 35.81 -14.20 -27.10
N GLU A 618 36.58 -14.99 -26.36
CA GLU A 618 37.70 -14.49 -25.56
C GLU A 618 39.00 -14.59 -26.36
N LEU A 619 39.84 -13.57 -26.28
CA LEU A 619 41.16 -13.57 -26.89
C LEU A 619 42.00 -14.73 -26.33
N HIS A 620 42.68 -15.47 -27.21
CA HIS A 620 43.52 -16.64 -26.90
C HIS A 620 42.78 -17.90 -26.41
N LYS A 621 41.44 -17.89 -26.36
CA LYS A 621 40.67 -19.10 -26.05
C LYS A 621 40.54 -19.99 -27.30
N THR A 622 40.47 -21.29 -27.07
CA THR A 622 40.32 -22.31 -28.12
C THR A 622 38.88 -22.76 -28.20
N TYR A 623 38.32 -22.80 -29.42
CA TYR A 623 36.95 -23.21 -29.70
C TYR A 623 36.94 -24.34 -30.72
N LEU A 624 35.97 -25.26 -30.56
CA LEU A 624 35.65 -26.25 -31.60
C LEU A 624 34.62 -25.62 -32.52
N GLY A 625 35.07 -25.08 -33.65
CA GLY A 625 34.23 -24.36 -34.59
C GLY A 625 33.87 -25.18 -35.82
N LYS A 626 32.73 -24.88 -36.44
CA LYS A 626 32.27 -25.52 -37.68
C LYS A 626 32.55 -24.62 -38.87
N VAL A 627 33.17 -25.16 -39.92
CA VAL A 627 33.42 -24.42 -41.16
C VAL A 627 32.08 -24.15 -41.85
N GLN A 628 31.65 -22.90 -41.91
CA GLN A 628 30.41 -22.49 -42.55
C GLN A 628 30.61 -22.24 -44.04
N ARG A 629 31.72 -21.59 -44.40
CA ARG A 629 32.04 -21.25 -45.79
C ARG A 629 33.52 -21.08 -46.03
N ILE A 630 34.03 -21.76 -47.04
CA ILE A 630 35.40 -21.59 -47.55
C ILE A 630 35.45 -20.49 -48.62
N THR A 631 36.48 -19.64 -48.57
CA THR A 631 36.81 -18.63 -49.59
C THR A 631 38.28 -18.76 -50.01
N ASP A 632 38.67 -18.06 -51.09
CA ASP A 632 40.04 -18.19 -51.64
C ASP A 632 41.13 -17.65 -50.69
N PHE A 633 40.76 -16.84 -49.69
CA PHE A 633 41.68 -16.25 -48.73
C PHE A 633 41.56 -16.82 -47.31
N GLY A 634 40.66 -17.78 -47.07
CA GLY A 634 40.47 -18.39 -45.75
C GLY A 634 39.15 -19.14 -45.61
N ALA A 635 38.75 -19.39 -44.38
CA ALA A 635 37.46 -20.01 -44.05
C ALA A 635 36.74 -19.21 -42.96
N PHE A 636 35.43 -19.08 -43.09
CA PHE A 636 34.55 -18.61 -42.03
C PHE A 636 34.16 -19.81 -41.18
N VAL A 637 34.52 -19.74 -39.89
CA VAL A 637 34.31 -20.80 -38.92
C VAL A 637 33.39 -20.25 -37.84
N GLU A 638 32.22 -20.85 -37.67
CA GLU A 638 31.30 -20.54 -36.59
C GLU A 638 31.88 -21.13 -35.30
N ILE A 639 32.22 -20.27 -34.34
CA ILE A 639 32.83 -20.67 -33.06
C ILE A 639 31.83 -20.65 -31.90
N MET A 640 30.74 -19.88 -32.05
CA MET A 640 29.60 -19.77 -31.14
C MET A 640 28.36 -19.42 -31.97
N PRO A 641 27.14 -19.66 -31.47
CA PRO A 641 25.92 -19.31 -32.18
C PRO A 641 25.93 -17.84 -32.65
N ASN A 642 25.79 -17.62 -33.96
CA ASN A 642 25.82 -16.30 -34.60
C ASN A 642 27.18 -15.55 -34.56
N ILE A 643 28.28 -16.20 -34.19
CA ILE A 643 29.62 -15.60 -34.19
C ILE A 643 30.56 -16.40 -35.11
N ASP A 644 30.84 -15.79 -36.27
CA ASP A 644 31.82 -16.29 -37.23
C ASP A 644 33.18 -15.63 -37.02
N GLY A 645 34.23 -16.46 -36.98
CA GLY A 645 35.60 -15.99 -37.05
C GLY A 645 36.23 -16.30 -38.42
N LEU A 646 37.09 -15.39 -38.90
CA LEU A 646 37.87 -15.61 -40.11
C LEU A 646 39.16 -16.37 -39.77
N LEU A 647 39.26 -17.60 -40.26
CA LEU A 647 40.51 -18.36 -40.31
C LEU A 647 41.22 -18.04 -41.63
N HIS A 648 42.17 -17.11 -41.58
CA HIS A 648 42.92 -16.68 -42.77
C HIS A 648 43.84 -17.82 -43.27
N VAL A 649 44.08 -17.91 -44.58
CA VAL A 649 44.90 -18.97 -45.21
C VAL A 649 46.30 -19.14 -44.59
N SER A 650 46.89 -18.06 -44.07
CA SER A 650 48.20 -18.08 -43.40
C SER A 650 48.20 -18.74 -42.01
N GLU A 651 47.02 -18.90 -41.42
CA GLU A 651 46.81 -19.37 -40.04
C GLU A 651 46.20 -20.78 -39.98
N ILE A 652 46.07 -21.47 -41.12
CA ILE A 652 45.46 -22.82 -41.21
C ILE A 652 46.47 -23.92 -40.81
N ALA A 653 47.69 -23.87 -41.33
CA ALA A 653 48.68 -24.94 -41.18
C ALA A 653 50.11 -24.42 -40.98
N LEU A 654 51.02 -25.30 -40.57
CA LEU A 654 52.46 -24.97 -40.39
C LEU A 654 53.18 -24.76 -41.73
N HIS A 655 52.74 -25.44 -42.79
CA HIS A 655 53.22 -25.31 -44.16
C HIS A 655 52.41 -24.29 -44.98
N ARG A 656 52.95 -23.89 -46.13
CA ARG A 656 52.26 -22.97 -47.05
C ARG A 656 51.11 -23.68 -47.75
N VAL A 657 49.89 -23.31 -47.41
CA VAL A 657 48.66 -23.77 -48.05
C VAL A 657 48.49 -23.07 -49.40
N LYS A 658 48.26 -23.84 -50.48
CA LYS A 658 48.02 -23.31 -51.84
C LYS A 658 46.54 -23.08 -52.10
N ASP A 659 45.68 -24.02 -51.69
CA ASP A 659 44.22 -23.89 -51.71
C ASP A 659 43.67 -24.26 -50.33
N VAL A 660 42.74 -23.46 -49.81
CA VAL A 660 42.09 -23.68 -48.51
C VAL A 660 41.29 -24.99 -48.51
N ARG A 661 40.77 -25.40 -49.68
CA ARG A 661 39.97 -26.63 -49.86
C ARG A 661 40.77 -27.92 -49.69
N ASP A 662 42.10 -27.84 -49.72
CA ASP A 662 42.97 -29.00 -49.50
C ASP A 662 43.04 -29.37 -48.00
N GLU A 663 42.77 -28.40 -47.11
CA GLU A 663 42.96 -28.53 -45.66
C GLU A 663 41.65 -28.50 -44.87
N LEU A 664 40.57 -27.99 -45.46
CA LEU A 664 39.28 -27.77 -44.81
C LEU A 664 38.14 -28.15 -45.75
N LYS A 665 37.05 -28.71 -45.18
CA LYS A 665 35.80 -28.96 -45.89
C LYS A 665 34.65 -28.15 -45.28
N ASP A 666 33.71 -27.74 -46.12
CA ASP A 666 32.48 -27.11 -45.64
C ASP A 666 31.74 -28.10 -44.70
N GLY A 667 31.35 -27.61 -43.52
CA GLY A 667 30.72 -28.38 -42.46
C GLY A 667 31.66 -29.14 -41.53
N GLU A 668 32.98 -29.13 -41.77
CA GLU A 668 33.98 -29.78 -40.91
C GLU A 668 34.10 -29.07 -39.55
N GLN A 669 34.27 -29.85 -38.47
CA GLN A 669 34.55 -29.31 -37.13
C GLN A 669 36.06 -29.28 -36.87
N ILE A 670 36.59 -28.10 -36.57
CA ILE A 670 38.02 -27.88 -36.36
C ILE A 670 38.28 -27.09 -35.06
N LEU A 671 39.38 -27.39 -34.39
CA LEU A 671 39.86 -26.60 -33.25
C LEU A 671 40.60 -25.36 -33.76
N VAL A 672 40.18 -24.19 -33.26
CA VAL A 672 40.69 -22.88 -33.66
C VAL A 672 40.87 -21.98 -32.44
N LYS A 673 41.97 -21.23 -32.40
CA LYS A 673 42.29 -20.28 -31.33
C LYS A 673 41.97 -18.86 -31.77
N VAL A 674 41.31 -18.07 -30.92
CA VAL A 674 41.10 -16.65 -31.21
C VAL A 674 42.41 -15.89 -31.03
N ILE A 675 42.89 -15.27 -32.11
CA ILE A 675 44.18 -14.55 -32.10
C ILE A 675 44.01 -13.04 -32.04
N ASN A 676 42.86 -12.52 -32.47
CA ASN A 676 42.55 -11.09 -32.41
C ASN A 676 41.04 -10.87 -32.47
N ILE A 677 40.57 -9.82 -31.81
CA ILE A 677 39.20 -9.32 -31.88
C ILE A 677 39.30 -7.84 -32.23
N ASP A 678 38.93 -7.48 -33.45
CA ASP A 678 38.97 -6.10 -33.92
C ASP A 678 37.90 -5.25 -33.19
N PRO A 679 38.08 -3.92 -33.03
CA PRO A 679 37.08 -3.02 -32.43
C PRO A 679 35.72 -3.01 -33.17
N SER A 680 35.68 -3.53 -34.40
CA SER A 680 34.46 -3.72 -35.20
C SER A 680 33.73 -5.05 -34.93
N GLY A 681 34.18 -5.84 -33.96
CA GLY A 681 33.61 -7.14 -33.60
C GLY A 681 34.09 -8.31 -34.48
N LYS A 682 35.00 -8.08 -35.42
CA LYS A 682 35.53 -9.14 -36.30
C LYS A 682 36.55 -10.00 -35.57
N VAL A 683 36.28 -11.31 -35.51
CA VAL A 683 37.14 -12.29 -34.83
C VAL A 683 38.12 -12.92 -35.83
N ARG A 684 39.40 -12.94 -35.50
CA ARG A 684 40.44 -13.65 -36.27
C ARG A 684 40.83 -14.93 -35.55
N LEU A 685 40.91 -16.02 -36.32
CA LEU A 685 41.17 -17.36 -35.82
C LEU A 685 42.51 -17.89 -36.33
N SER A 686 43.14 -18.78 -35.55
CA SER A 686 44.33 -19.53 -35.95
C SER A 686 44.25 -20.98 -35.51
N ARG A 687 44.43 -21.90 -36.46
CA ARG A 687 44.65 -23.33 -36.22
C ARG A 687 46.14 -23.60 -36.04
N LYS A 688 46.99 -22.82 -36.72
CA LYS A 688 48.45 -22.89 -36.65
C LYS A 688 48.99 -22.64 -35.24
N ALA A 689 48.42 -21.68 -34.50
CA ALA A 689 48.81 -21.41 -33.12
C ALA A 689 48.69 -22.65 -32.21
N LEU A 690 47.66 -23.48 -32.42
CA LEU A 690 47.46 -24.73 -31.68
C LEU A 690 48.45 -25.82 -32.11
N LEU A 691 48.73 -25.91 -33.41
CA LEU A 691 49.70 -26.87 -33.95
C LEU A 691 51.14 -26.57 -33.49
N GLN A 692 51.47 -25.29 -33.26
CA GLN A 692 52.75 -24.89 -32.68
C GLN A 692 52.86 -25.20 -31.18
N GLU A 693 51.78 -25.01 -30.42
CA GLU A 693 51.72 -25.34 -28.99
C GLU A 693 51.79 -26.85 -28.74
N ALA A 694 51.10 -27.67 -29.55
CA ALA A 694 51.17 -29.13 -29.45
C ALA A 694 52.57 -29.69 -29.78
N GLY A 695 53.27 -29.10 -30.76
CA GLY A 695 54.64 -29.49 -31.14
C GLY A 695 55.74 -29.09 -30.14
N GLY A 696 55.43 -28.32 -29.10
CA GLY A 696 56.38 -27.90 -28.05
C GLY A 696 56.43 -28.80 -26.81
N SER A 697 55.59 -29.84 -26.74
CA SER A 697 55.41 -30.69 -25.53
C SER A 697 56.14 -32.03 -25.56
N ASP A 698 57.02 -32.29 -26.54
CA ASP A 698 57.86 -33.50 -26.64
C ASP A 698 59.31 -33.29 -26.13
N GLY A 699 59.50 -32.32 -25.21
CA GLY A 699 60.82 -31.77 -24.89
C GLY A 699 61.29 -31.84 -23.43
N ALA A 700 60.79 -32.75 -22.57
CA ALA A 700 61.43 -32.99 -21.26
C ALA A 700 60.94 -34.27 -20.55
N ALA A 701 61.68 -35.37 -20.70
CA ALA A 701 61.98 -36.33 -19.61
C ALA A 701 62.78 -37.53 -20.14
N ALA A 702 64.11 -37.43 -20.12
CA ALA A 702 64.99 -38.60 -20.06
C ALA A 702 65.63 -38.63 -18.66
N GLY A 703 65.19 -39.57 -17.83
CA GLY A 703 65.74 -39.85 -16.50
C GLY A 703 65.38 -41.25 -16.06
N ALA A 704 66.38 -42.11 -15.97
CA ALA A 704 66.35 -43.58 -15.88
C ALA A 704 65.69 -44.18 -14.61
N PRO A 705 65.41 -45.51 -14.57
CA PRO A 705 64.60 -46.15 -13.53
C PRO A 705 65.45 -46.60 -12.32
N GLY A 706 65.04 -46.16 -11.12
CA GLY A 706 65.60 -46.58 -9.82
C GLY A 706 64.69 -47.57 -9.09
N LYS A 707 65.30 -48.63 -8.55
CA LYS A 707 64.70 -49.80 -7.88
C LYS A 707 63.97 -49.51 -6.55
N GLN A 708 62.99 -50.38 -6.28
CA GLN A 708 62.51 -50.94 -5.00
C GLN A 708 62.91 -50.28 -3.68
N ASP A 709 61.91 -49.98 -2.84
CA ASP A 709 61.85 -50.62 -1.50
C ASP A 709 60.42 -50.69 -0.91
N ARG A 710 60.23 -51.69 -0.03
CA ARG A 710 58.96 -52.17 0.53
C ARG A 710 58.54 -51.46 1.84
N GLN A 711 57.21 -51.32 2.00
CA GLN A 711 56.38 -51.47 3.22
C GLN A 711 56.48 -50.46 4.40
N PRO A 712 55.52 -50.42 5.36
CA PRO A 712 54.15 -50.98 5.36
C PRO A 712 53.03 -50.07 5.92
N VAL A 713 51.81 -50.56 5.69
CA VAL A 713 50.53 -50.40 6.40
C VAL A 713 50.63 -50.09 7.90
N LYS A 714 49.76 -49.20 8.39
CA LYS A 714 49.08 -49.38 9.69
C LYS A 714 47.59 -49.05 9.58
N ARG A 715 46.78 -50.05 9.93
CA ARG A 715 45.37 -49.96 10.31
C ARG A 715 45.28 -49.43 11.74
N SER A 716 44.28 -48.58 11.98
CA SER A 716 43.24 -48.74 13.01
C SER A 716 42.14 -47.73 12.71
#